data_AF-A0AAU2H7E1-F1
#
_entry.id   AF-A0AAU2H7E1-F1
#
_cell.length_a   1.000
_cell.length_b   1.000
_cell.length_c   1.000
_cell.angle_alpha   90.00
_cell.angle_beta   90.00
_cell.angle_gamma   90.00
#
_symmetry.space_group_name_H-M   'P 1'
#
loop_
_entity.id
_entity.type
_entity.pdbx_description
1 polymer ?
#
loop_
_entity_poly.entity_id
_entity_poly.type
_entity_poly.pdbx_seq_one_letter_code
_entity_poly.pdbx_strand_id
1 'polypeptide(L)'
;MSAPEPVAVVGLDCRFPGARDAGEFWKLLMEGGDGTRRVPEERWEADRYRLADPAAPGEARPPGRSNTVRGGFIDDPDAFDPAFFGISPREAAAMDPQQRLLLQCSWRAIEDAAVAPEDLAGTDTGVFVGVMANEWAHLQLADYDGITARHGSGNGYFMGANRVSYHLDLKGPSLAVDTACSSSLVALHLASGALRAGDCDYALAGGTNLIMTPVLNIFYTQAGLSAPDGRCKPFSASADGIGRAEGVAVLVLRRLADALADRQPVYAVLRGTGVNQDGRSNGITAPNRWAQQQLIERVWRSADVGADDIGFIEAHGTGTLLGDMMEAQALGHLTSGRSGGSVALGSVKSNFGHAEGAAGIAGVVKTVLALHHRTVPPSRFADDENPGLQLPERRLTLLRSPLRLPSGTVHAAVSSFGMGGTNAHAVLSSPPRAVHRSGERVPGVFTVSARSARQLRPNLLAQADALARLPEDRLAQLCWTSNRVKSRLPHRVAVASGDLAGLVAGLREAAERTHDEEGGVRRTAPTVAFAFTGQGAQHPGMAASWYASSPVYARLFDEIDEHLAVHLGRSVRDAVLEGDPGVDRTGLAQPALFAVEYAMAGALADAGIRPAAVIGHSIGEFAAACAAGALEPADAARLVARRGALMEALPDGGGMLAVPLPEAEVEALLTDPARVCVAAVNGPRSTVVAGELDELALLRATLADRGVTARPLTVSHAFHSPLMRPAVEPFRREGADLAVHAPSVPVFSTVYGRVMGGEERMDAAYWARQITAPVRFADAAAELFSSGVTHIVEIGPRAVLTPMLARLRPTDGDPVSCLAAHPGDRAPRHPLHHLLGQLWSAGADPTWDSLYPEADRVPRRLPPYIFDDSFRAWRSATAPELPAPRLPAMDAAAAGPPTAELAQTCPPTPDGGSPHGVSEVTHRLVCRVGGHDPSAVRTHSRLAEDLGFDSIQVMELKTRIENELPELGSLPVEELLASLETVGDLSRYLGERLLVPAAASAPTAPTVPTAPEGPRT
;
A
#
# COMPACT_ATOMS: atom_id res chain seq x y z
N MET A 1 9.92 13.07 -40.66
CA MET A 1 10.27 12.65 -39.29
C MET A 1 9.00 12.12 -38.66
N SER A 2 9.01 10.92 -38.08
CA SER A 2 7.84 10.42 -37.34
C SER A 2 7.57 11.33 -36.14
N ALA A 3 6.29 11.52 -35.80
CA ALA A 3 5.93 12.23 -34.59
C ALA A 3 6.56 11.52 -33.37
N PRO A 4 7.07 12.25 -32.37
CA PRO A 4 7.70 11.64 -31.22
C PRO A 4 6.65 10.92 -30.36
N GLU A 5 7.06 9.83 -29.71
CA GLU A 5 6.15 8.97 -28.94
C GLU A 5 5.34 9.76 -27.89
N PRO A 6 4.00 9.71 -27.89
CA PRO A 6 3.20 10.42 -26.90
C PRO A 6 3.38 9.86 -25.48
N VAL A 7 3.30 10.75 -24.48
CA VAL A 7 3.43 10.38 -23.06
C VAL A 7 2.07 10.52 -22.38
N ALA A 8 1.60 9.47 -21.72
CA ALA A 8 0.38 9.46 -20.93
C ALA A 8 0.61 10.06 -19.54
N VAL A 9 -0.33 10.89 -19.07
CA VAL A 9 -0.48 11.23 -17.66
C VAL A 9 -1.40 10.18 -17.03
N VAL A 10 -0.82 9.28 -16.23
CA VAL A 10 -1.53 8.12 -15.66
C VAL A 10 -1.92 8.33 -14.21
N GLY A 11 -1.28 9.22 -13.46
CA GLY A 11 -1.68 9.57 -12.09
C GLY A 11 -1.30 10.99 -11.71
N LEU A 12 -1.94 11.55 -10.68
CA LEU A 12 -1.60 12.85 -10.12
C LEU A 12 -2.03 13.00 -8.66
N ASP A 13 -1.33 13.85 -7.92
CA ASP A 13 -1.80 14.43 -6.65
C ASP A 13 -1.32 15.89 -6.53
N CYS A 14 -2.03 16.70 -5.75
CA CYS A 14 -1.67 18.09 -5.54
C CYS A 14 -2.14 18.65 -4.19
N ARG A 15 -1.52 19.77 -3.81
CA ARG A 15 -1.89 20.66 -2.71
C ARG A 15 -1.79 22.09 -3.22
N PHE A 16 -2.90 22.81 -3.23
CA PHE A 16 -2.97 24.22 -3.63
C PHE A 16 -3.76 25.03 -2.60
N PRO A 17 -3.62 26.36 -2.54
CA PRO A 17 -4.38 27.18 -1.60
C PRO A 17 -5.89 27.01 -1.81
N GLY A 18 -6.60 26.65 -0.74
CA GLY A 18 -8.03 26.32 -0.78
C GLY A 18 -8.37 24.94 -1.36
N ALA A 19 -7.37 24.06 -1.58
CA ALA A 19 -7.57 22.72 -2.11
C ALA A 19 -6.51 21.72 -1.63
N ARG A 20 -6.95 20.74 -0.84
CA ARG A 20 -6.08 19.70 -0.26
C ARG A 20 -5.88 18.52 -1.19
N ASP A 21 -6.54 18.46 -2.32
CA ASP A 21 -6.33 17.43 -3.35
C ASP A 21 -6.87 17.88 -4.71
N ALA A 22 -6.75 17.01 -5.72
CA ALA A 22 -7.22 17.29 -7.07
C ALA A 22 -8.75 17.46 -7.17
N GLY A 23 -9.52 16.80 -6.30
CA GLY A 23 -10.98 16.88 -6.27
C GLY A 23 -11.45 18.22 -5.70
N GLU A 24 -10.88 18.65 -4.57
CA GLU A 24 -11.10 19.98 -4.01
C GLU A 24 -10.60 21.07 -4.94
N PHE A 25 -9.47 20.85 -5.62
CA PHE A 25 -8.94 21.78 -6.61
C PHE A 25 -9.91 21.95 -7.79
N TRP A 26 -10.43 20.85 -8.33
CA TRP A 26 -11.43 20.89 -9.38
C TRP A 26 -12.69 21.67 -8.95
N LYS A 27 -13.15 21.44 -7.71
CA LYS A 27 -14.29 22.17 -7.13
C LYS A 27 -14.01 23.68 -7.04
N LEU A 28 -12.86 24.07 -6.47
CA LEU A 28 -12.42 25.46 -6.35
C LEU A 28 -12.43 26.17 -7.72
N LEU A 29 -11.91 25.51 -8.75
CA LEU A 29 -11.86 26.08 -10.11
C LEU A 29 -13.25 26.24 -10.72
N MET A 30 -14.10 25.22 -10.61
CA MET A 30 -15.45 25.25 -11.18
C MET A 30 -16.35 26.30 -10.52
N GLU A 31 -16.16 26.54 -9.21
CA GLU A 31 -16.86 27.58 -8.45
C GLU A 31 -16.25 28.98 -8.64
N GLY A 32 -15.11 29.10 -9.32
CA GLY A 32 -14.40 30.37 -9.48
C GLY A 32 -13.86 30.93 -8.16
N GLY A 33 -13.50 30.06 -7.21
CA GLY A 33 -13.08 30.44 -5.84
C GLY A 33 -11.75 31.20 -5.75
N ASP A 34 -11.59 31.94 -4.64
CA ASP A 34 -10.37 32.70 -4.28
C ASP A 34 -9.60 31.96 -3.19
N GLY A 35 -8.45 31.38 -3.52
CA GLY A 35 -7.55 30.72 -2.58
C GLY A 35 -6.63 31.69 -1.82
N THR A 36 -6.71 33.00 -2.07
CA THR A 36 -5.82 33.98 -1.42
C THR A 36 -6.31 34.39 -0.05
N ARG A 37 -5.39 34.43 0.92
CA ARG A 37 -5.65 34.88 2.30
C ARG A 37 -4.56 35.83 2.78
N ARG A 38 -4.73 36.35 3.99
CA ARG A 38 -3.65 37.04 4.70
C ARG A 38 -2.51 36.06 4.97
N VAL A 39 -1.27 36.56 4.99
CA VAL A 39 -0.11 35.78 5.51
C VAL A 39 -0.47 35.18 6.87
N PRO A 40 -0.40 33.85 7.05
CA PRO A 40 -0.64 33.21 8.34
C PRO A 40 0.40 33.63 9.39
N GLU A 41 -0.04 33.80 10.65
CA GLU A 41 0.82 34.29 11.74
C GLU A 41 2.00 33.34 12.02
N GLU A 42 1.81 32.04 11.81
CA GLU A 42 2.85 31.03 11.99
C GLU A 42 3.99 31.13 10.95
N ARG A 43 3.81 31.88 9.85
CA ARG A 43 4.87 32.13 8.86
C ARG A 43 5.78 33.26 9.33
N TRP A 44 5.24 34.48 9.38
CA TRP A 44 5.89 35.67 9.93
C TRP A 44 4.85 36.76 10.26
N GLU A 45 5.25 37.72 11.10
CA GLU A 45 4.44 38.90 11.41
C GLU A 45 4.39 39.86 10.19
N ALA A 46 3.32 39.78 9.39
CA ALA A 46 3.26 40.49 8.11
C ALA A 46 3.26 42.02 8.22
N ASP A 47 2.66 42.58 9.27
CA ASP A 47 2.57 44.04 9.44
C ASP A 47 3.92 44.68 9.73
N ARG A 48 4.86 43.94 10.33
CA ARG A 48 6.24 44.39 10.55
C ARG A 48 6.93 44.82 9.27
N TYR A 49 6.61 44.21 8.14
CA TYR A 49 7.24 44.46 6.84
C TYR A 49 6.37 45.27 5.90
N ARG A 50 5.14 45.61 6.29
CA ARG A 50 4.18 46.32 5.44
C ARG A 50 4.66 47.75 5.15
N LEU A 51 4.47 48.21 3.92
CA LEU A 51 4.58 49.62 3.56
C LEU A 51 3.44 50.42 4.19
N ALA A 52 3.78 51.52 4.89
CA ALA A 52 2.79 52.38 5.54
C ALA A 52 1.88 53.08 4.50
N ASP A 53 2.46 53.56 3.40
CA ASP A 53 1.75 54.18 2.28
C ASP A 53 2.19 53.55 0.93
N PRO A 54 1.28 53.40 -0.05
CA PRO A 54 1.66 53.02 -1.40
C PRO A 54 2.49 54.15 -2.01
N ALA A 55 3.78 53.89 -2.27
CA ALA A 55 4.64 54.84 -2.95
C ALA A 55 4.03 55.27 -4.29
N ALA A 56 4.04 56.56 -4.61
CA ALA A 56 3.53 57.04 -5.88
C ALA A 56 4.36 56.46 -7.05
N PRO A 57 3.79 56.29 -8.25
CA PRO A 57 4.53 55.80 -9.41
C PRO A 57 5.80 56.63 -9.65
N GLY A 58 6.98 56.00 -9.56
CA GLY A 58 8.28 56.66 -9.75
C GLY A 58 9.00 57.08 -8.45
N GLU A 59 8.38 56.95 -7.28
CA GLU A 59 9.06 57.16 -5.99
C GLU A 59 9.88 55.93 -5.57
N ALA A 60 11.06 56.17 -4.99
CA ALA A 60 11.89 55.11 -4.44
C ALA A 60 11.18 54.46 -3.25
N ARG A 61 10.92 53.16 -3.33
CA ARG A 61 10.33 52.39 -2.23
C ARG A 61 11.38 52.20 -1.14
N PRO A 62 11.01 52.32 0.15
CA PRO A 62 11.94 52.01 1.22
C PRO A 62 12.34 50.51 1.15
N PRO A 63 13.63 50.19 1.30
CA PRO A 63 14.11 48.81 1.25
C PRO A 63 13.53 48.00 2.41
N GLY A 64 13.47 46.68 2.26
CA GLY A 64 13.00 45.78 3.33
C GLY A 64 11.49 45.80 3.57
N ARG A 65 10.71 46.46 2.69
CA ARG A 65 9.25 46.57 2.84
C ARG A 65 8.50 45.84 1.72
N SER A 66 7.32 45.33 2.07
CA SER A 66 6.35 44.67 1.20
C SER A 66 5.10 45.53 1.00
N ASN A 67 4.60 45.65 -0.23
CA ASN A 67 3.35 46.37 -0.52
C ASN A 67 2.09 45.52 -0.25
N THR A 68 2.25 44.23 -0.04
CA THR A 68 1.16 43.29 0.22
C THR A 68 1.40 42.47 1.47
N VAL A 69 0.30 42.06 2.07
CA VAL A 69 0.25 41.16 3.23
C VAL A 69 -0.68 39.96 2.96
N ARG A 70 -0.94 39.70 1.67
CA ARG A 70 -1.80 38.62 1.18
C ARG A 70 -1.04 37.74 0.20
N GLY A 71 -1.48 36.50 0.07
CA GLY A 71 -0.97 35.50 -0.87
C GLY A 71 -1.81 34.23 -0.83
N GLY A 72 -1.51 33.27 -1.71
CA GLY A 72 -2.08 31.93 -1.64
C GLY A 72 -1.26 31.05 -0.72
N PHE A 73 -1.86 30.52 0.35
CA PHE A 73 -1.17 29.65 1.30
C PHE A 73 -1.91 28.31 1.40
N ILE A 74 -1.18 27.21 1.40
CA ILE A 74 -1.76 25.89 1.63
C ILE A 74 -2.09 25.70 3.12
N ASP A 75 -3.03 24.81 3.40
CA ASP A 75 -3.33 24.39 4.76
C ASP A 75 -2.29 23.37 5.25
N ASP A 76 -2.02 23.40 6.56
CA ASP A 76 -1.25 22.39 7.29
C ASP A 76 0.11 22.01 6.63
N PRO A 77 0.96 22.97 6.19
CA PRO A 77 2.23 22.65 5.51
C PRO A 77 3.27 21.99 6.44
N ASP A 78 3.02 22.01 7.75
CA ASP A 78 3.86 21.44 8.80
C ASP A 78 3.50 19.99 9.14
N ALA A 79 2.35 19.50 8.64
CA ALA A 79 1.87 18.14 8.77
C ALA A 79 2.73 17.12 8.02
N PHE A 80 3.08 16.01 8.66
CA PHE A 80 3.77 14.90 8.00
C PHE A 80 3.60 13.58 8.76
N ASP A 81 3.68 12.46 8.05
CA ASP A 81 3.63 11.11 8.62
C ASP A 81 5.03 10.47 8.62
N PRO A 82 5.89 10.79 9.59
CA PRO A 82 7.27 10.28 9.62
C PRO A 82 7.32 8.75 9.73
N ALA A 83 6.42 8.15 10.53
CA ALA A 83 6.40 6.71 10.79
C ALA A 83 6.02 5.89 9.55
N PHE A 84 5.19 6.46 8.66
CA PHE A 84 4.87 5.85 7.37
C PHE A 84 6.09 5.74 6.45
N PHE A 85 6.88 6.81 6.35
CA PHE A 85 8.06 6.84 5.48
C PHE A 85 9.32 6.26 6.13
N GLY A 86 9.23 5.74 7.37
CA GLY A 86 10.42 5.26 8.09
C GLY A 86 11.42 6.39 8.36
N ILE A 87 10.93 7.60 8.62
CA ILE A 87 11.74 8.77 8.94
C ILE A 87 11.61 9.03 10.42
N SER A 88 12.72 9.28 11.11
CA SER A 88 12.65 9.62 12.54
C SER A 88 12.01 11.01 12.77
N PRO A 89 11.26 11.23 13.86
CA PRO A 89 10.69 12.55 14.18
C PRO A 89 11.73 13.67 14.19
N ARG A 90 12.96 13.38 14.64
CA ARG A 90 14.05 14.34 14.67
C ARG A 90 14.57 14.73 13.29
N GLU A 91 14.63 13.78 12.35
CA GLU A 91 14.96 14.09 10.96
C GLU A 91 13.82 14.86 10.29
N ALA A 92 12.57 14.41 10.47
CA ALA A 92 11.39 15.05 9.90
C ALA A 92 11.26 16.53 10.32
N ALA A 93 11.67 16.88 11.54
CA ALA A 93 11.70 18.27 12.01
C ALA A 93 12.78 19.15 11.33
N ALA A 94 13.85 18.55 10.83
CA ALA A 94 14.89 19.25 10.06
C ALA A 94 14.54 19.36 8.56
N MET A 95 13.65 18.51 8.06
CA MET A 95 13.27 18.50 6.65
C MET A 95 12.47 19.73 6.23
N ASP A 96 12.89 20.33 5.11
CA ASP A 96 12.09 21.31 4.37
C ASP A 96 10.67 20.74 4.14
N PRO A 97 9.61 21.43 4.57
CA PRO A 97 8.25 20.99 4.34
C PRO A 97 7.91 20.75 2.84
N GLN A 98 8.63 21.38 1.91
CA GLN A 98 8.56 21.04 0.48
C GLN A 98 8.89 19.57 0.21
N GLN A 99 9.91 19.01 0.87
CA GLN A 99 10.29 17.60 0.73
C GLN A 99 9.24 16.67 1.33
N ARG A 100 8.69 17.03 2.50
CA ARG A 100 7.64 16.27 3.20
C ARG A 100 6.39 16.12 2.34
N LEU A 101 5.92 17.25 1.78
CA LEU A 101 4.76 17.28 0.91
C LEU A 101 5.01 16.55 -0.43
N LEU A 102 6.20 16.69 -1.01
CA LEU A 102 6.56 15.95 -2.22
C LEU A 102 6.53 14.43 -2.02
N LEU A 103 7.00 13.92 -0.88
CA LEU A 103 6.92 12.49 -0.55
C LEU A 103 5.47 12.01 -0.50
N GLN A 104 4.61 12.73 0.24
CA GLN A 104 3.19 12.40 0.35
C GLN A 104 2.46 12.49 -0.99
N CYS A 105 2.68 13.55 -1.76
CA CYS A 105 2.07 13.70 -3.09
C CYS A 105 2.59 12.66 -4.09
N SER A 106 3.87 12.30 -4.05
CA SER A 106 4.42 11.26 -4.94
C SER A 106 3.78 9.90 -4.68
N TRP A 107 3.68 9.50 -3.42
CA TRP A 107 2.98 8.26 -3.03
C TRP A 107 1.54 8.24 -3.53
N ARG A 108 0.78 9.30 -3.24
CA ARG A 108 -0.64 9.41 -3.63
C ARG A 108 -0.83 9.44 -5.15
N ALA A 109 0.07 10.08 -5.88
CA ALA A 109 0.03 10.13 -7.35
C ALA A 109 0.29 8.74 -7.97
N ILE A 110 1.14 7.91 -7.36
CA ILE A 110 1.39 6.52 -7.79
C ILE A 110 0.15 5.64 -7.53
N GLU A 111 -0.45 5.74 -6.34
CA GLU A 111 -1.70 5.02 -6.07
C GLU A 111 -2.83 5.44 -7.02
N ASP A 112 -2.93 6.75 -7.30
CA ASP A 112 -3.89 7.28 -8.27
C ASP A 112 -3.60 6.77 -9.70
N ALA A 113 -2.34 6.48 -10.04
CA ALA A 113 -1.98 5.80 -11.29
C ALA A 113 -2.43 4.34 -11.38
N ALA A 114 -3.08 3.83 -10.34
CA ALA A 114 -3.45 2.43 -10.18
C ALA A 114 -2.21 1.49 -10.23
N VAL A 115 -1.13 1.94 -9.62
CA VAL A 115 0.14 1.20 -9.45
C VAL A 115 0.44 1.11 -7.95
N ALA A 116 0.90 -0.05 -7.49
CA ALA A 116 1.37 -0.19 -6.12
C ALA A 116 2.74 0.51 -5.99
N PRO A 117 2.96 1.41 -5.02
CA PRO A 117 4.28 2.00 -4.81
C PRO A 117 5.39 0.97 -4.64
N GLU A 118 5.10 -0.19 -4.04
CA GLU A 118 6.08 -1.28 -3.89
C GLU A 118 6.48 -1.93 -5.21
N ASP A 119 5.60 -1.94 -6.23
CA ASP A 119 5.90 -2.51 -7.54
C ASP A 119 6.91 -1.65 -8.33
N LEU A 120 7.13 -0.40 -7.93
CA LEU A 120 8.14 0.49 -8.54
C LEU A 120 9.50 0.41 -7.85
N ALA A 121 9.60 -0.23 -6.68
CA ALA A 121 10.86 -0.39 -5.99
C ALA A 121 11.88 -1.16 -6.84
N GLY A 122 13.12 -0.68 -6.90
CA GLY A 122 14.18 -1.25 -7.72
C GLY A 122 14.08 -0.98 -9.22
N THR A 123 13.01 -0.35 -9.71
CA THR A 123 12.83 -0.05 -11.14
C THR A 123 13.53 1.24 -11.56
N ASP A 124 13.79 1.41 -12.85
CA ASP A 124 14.35 2.62 -13.44
C ASP A 124 13.33 3.79 -13.51
N THR A 125 12.49 3.98 -12.49
CA THR A 125 11.55 5.10 -12.43
C THR A 125 12.30 6.41 -12.17
N GLY A 126 12.09 7.43 -13.02
CA GLY A 126 12.72 8.74 -12.89
C GLY A 126 11.92 9.73 -12.03
N VAL A 127 12.59 10.73 -11.45
CA VAL A 127 12.00 11.79 -10.61
C VAL A 127 12.54 13.17 -11.02
N PHE A 128 11.66 14.08 -11.42
CA PHE A 128 12.01 15.41 -11.90
C PHE A 128 11.17 16.45 -11.19
N VAL A 129 11.80 17.29 -10.36
CA VAL A 129 11.10 18.24 -9.48
C VAL A 129 11.51 19.67 -9.78
N GLY A 130 10.55 20.50 -10.17
CA GLY A 130 10.72 21.94 -10.25
C GLY A 130 10.71 22.60 -8.87
N VAL A 131 11.74 23.37 -8.57
CA VAL A 131 11.88 24.14 -7.34
C VAL A 131 12.46 25.52 -7.69
N MET A 132 12.16 26.54 -6.88
CA MET A 132 12.69 27.90 -7.09
C MET A 132 13.30 28.47 -5.81
N ALA A 133 12.67 28.25 -4.66
CA ALA A 133 13.10 28.83 -3.40
C ALA A 133 13.42 27.77 -2.35
N ASN A 134 14.41 28.08 -1.50
CA ASN A 134 14.82 27.27 -0.35
C ASN A 134 14.82 28.16 0.89
N GLU A 135 13.63 28.66 1.25
CA GLU A 135 13.47 29.57 2.38
C GLU A 135 13.66 28.87 3.73
N TRP A 136 13.51 27.55 3.78
CA TRP A 136 13.76 26.75 4.97
C TRP A 136 15.23 26.78 5.40
N ALA A 137 16.16 26.72 4.44
CA ALA A 137 17.59 26.85 4.71
C ALA A 137 17.92 28.17 5.41
N HIS A 138 17.24 29.27 5.04
CA HIS A 138 17.42 30.57 5.70
C HIS A 138 16.94 30.56 7.16
N LEU A 139 15.92 29.77 7.49
CA LEU A 139 15.38 29.64 8.85
C LEU A 139 16.20 28.70 9.73
N GLN A 140 16.88 27.71 9.15
CA GLN A 140 17.58 26.67 9.90
C GLN A 140 19.09 26.83 9.95
N LEU A 141 19.72 27.41 8.93
CA LEU A 141 21.17 27.48 8.79
C LEU A 141 21.77 28.83 9.21
N ALA A 142 20.97 29.70 9.83
CA ALA A 142 21.43 30.99 10.35
C ALA A 142 22.22 30.85 11.67
N ASP A 143 21.97 29.79 12.44
CA ASP A 143 22.70 29.47 13.67
C ASP A 143 23.76 28.39 13.37
N TYR A 144 25.00 28.83 13.10
CA TYR A 144 26.08 27.94 12.66
C TYR A 144 26.47 26.90 13.71
N ASP A 145 26.43 27.25 15.00
CA ASP A 145 26.77 26.32 16.09
C ASP A 145 25.71 25.22 16.24
N GLY A 146 24.48 25.48 15.79
CA GLY A 146 23.37 24.52 15.77
C GLY A 146 23.31 23.60 14.55
N ILE A 147 24.18 23.79 13.53
CA ILE A 147 24.15 22.99 12.30
C ILE A 147 24.58 21.54 12.57
N THR A 148 23.87 20.60 11.97
CA THR A 148 24.13 19.16 12.07
C THR A 148 24.00 18.54 10.68
N ALA A 149 24.48 17.31 10.50
CA ALA A 149 24.38 16.61 9.20
C ALA A 149 22.93 16.52 8.68
N ARG A 150 21.93 16.39 9.58
CA ARG A 150 20.50 16.41 9.24
C ARG A 150 20.05 17.73 8.62
N HIS A 151 20.65 18.85 8.99
CA HIS A 151 20.33 20.12 8.35
C HIS A 151 20.82 20.15 6.89
N GLY A 152 21.92 19.47 6.57
CA GLY A 152 22.39 19.32 5.18
C GLY A 152 21.38 18.56 4.31
N SER A 153 20.99 17.35 4.74
CA SER A 153 20.00 16.52 4.03
C SER A 153 18.55 17.05 4.14
N GLY A 154 18.25 17.90 5.12
CA GLY A 154 16.95 18.52 5.31
C GLY A 154 16.72 19.76 4.44
N ASN A 155 17.78 20.40 3.92
CA ASN A 155 17.69 21.70 3.26
C ASN A 155 18.26 21.74 1.83
N GLY A 156 18.88 20.68 1.30
CA GLY A 156 19.42 20.73 -0.07
C GLY A 156 18.34 20.81 -1.17
N TYR A 157 18.50 21.65 -2.19
CA TYR A 157 17.57 21.71 -3.35
C TYR A 157 17.39 20.35 -4.04
N PHE A 158 18.49 19.60 -4.19
CA PHE A 158 18.52 18.26 -4.78
C PHE A 158 17.67 17.24 -4.00
N MET A 159 17.43 17.48 -2.71
CA MET A 159 16.71 16.53 -1.85
C MET A 159 15.22 16.44 -2.19
N GLY A 160 14.64 17.44 -2.88
CA GLY A 160 13.25 17.36 -3.33
C GLY A 160 12.97 16.14 -4.23
N ALA A 161 13.88 15.85 -5.17
CA ALA A 161 13.78 14.68 -6.03
C ALA A 161 14.42 13.44 -5.38
N ASN A 162 15.64 13.57 -4.86
CA ASN A 162 16.43 12.44 -4.39
C ASN A 162 15.79 11.72 -3.20
N ARG A 163 15.08 12.45 -2.33
CA ARG A 163 14.39 11.85 -1.19
C ARG A 163 13.20 11.00 -1.62
N VAL A 164 12.49 11.39 -2.69
CA VAL A 164 11.43 10.58 -3.30
C VAL A 164 12.03 9.29 -3.88
N SER A 165 13.13 9.39 -4.64
CA SER A 165 13.84 8.22 -5.18
C SER A 165 14.30 7.27 -4.07
N TYR A 166 14.87 7.80 -2.98
CA TYR A 166 15.35 6.99 -1.87
C TYR A 166 14.23 6.22 -1.16
N HIS A 167 13.14 6.88 -0.78
CA HIS A 167 12.07 6.26 0.02
C HIS A 167 11.20 5.28 -0.79
N LEU A 168 11.14 5.46 -2.11
CA LEU A 168 10.41 4.57 -3.01
C LEU A 168 11.34 3.59 -3.75
N ASP A 169 12.63 3.57 -3.40
CA ASP A 169 13.68 2.75 -4.01
C ASP A 169 13.79 2.85 -5.54
N LEU A 170 13.61 4.05 -6.10
CA LEU A 170 13.60 4.30 -7.55
C LEU A 170 15.03 4.52 -8.07
N LYS A 171 15.37 3.89 -9.20
CA LYS A 171 16.74 3.83 -9.75
C LYS A 171 16.95 4.69 -11.01
N GLY A 172 15.90 5.30 -11.55
CA GLY A 172 15.99 6.19 -12.71
C GLY A 172 16.59 7.57 -12.39
N PRO A 173 16.66 8.47 -13.39
CA PRO A 173 17.21 9.82 -13.20
C PRO A 173 16.46 10.61 -12.11
N SER A 174 17.19 11.27 -11.20
CA SER A 174 16.60 12.05 -10.10
C SER A 174 17.17 13.47 -10.09
N LEU A 175 16.34 14.47 -10.40
CA LEU A 175 16.78 15.85 -10.66
C LEU A 175 15.87 16.90 -10.02
N ALA A 176 16.50 17.85 -9.32
CA ALA A 176 15.88 19.13 -8.98
C ALA A 176 16.22 20.17 -10.05
N VAL A 177 15.20 20.91 -10.51
CA VAL A 177 15.31 21.87 -11.63
C VAL A 177 14.91 23.25 -11.15
N ASP A 178 15.78 24.23 -11.34
CA ASP A 178 15.49 25.64 -11.10
C ASP A 178 15.65 26.47 -12.39
N THR A 179 14.51 26.88 -12.93
CA THR A 179 14.40 27.87 -14.00
C THR A 179 13.38 28.96 -13.60
N ALA A 180 13.31 29.28 -12.31
CA ALA A 180 12.32 30.16 -11.70
C ALA A 180 10.87 29.72 -11.98
N CYS A 181 10.02 30.61 -12.48
CA CYS A 181 8.59 30.36 -12.69
C CYS A 181 8.29 29.21 -13.69
N SER A 182 9.26 28.80 -14.52
CA SER A 182 9.12 27.69 -15.47
C SER A 182 9.63 26.35 -14.96
N SER A 183 10.21 26.29 -13.75
CA SER A 183 10.92 25.10 -13.21
C SER A 183 10.15 23.79 -13.40
N SER A 184 8.90 23.73 -12.96
CA SER A 184 8.11 22.50 -13.03
C SER A 184 7.66 22.11 -14.44
N LEU A 185 7.53 23.05 -15.37
CA LEU A 185 7.22 22.73 -16.77
C LEU A 185 8.48 22.29 -17.54
N VAL A 186 9.66 22.80 -17.15
CA VAL A 186 10.95 22.27 -17.61
C VAL A 186 11.18 20.86 -17.04
N ALA A 187 10.88 20.62 -15.77
CA ALA A 187 10.94 19.28 -15.18
C ALA A 187 10.04 18.28 -15.93
N LEU A 188 8.82 18.70 -16.31
CA LEU A 188 7.92 17.90 -17.15
C LEU A 188 8.52 17.60 -18.54
N HIS A 189 9.19 18.57 -19.15
CA HIS A 189 9.88 18.39 -20.43
C HIS A 189 11.01 17.35 -20.31
N LEU A 190 11.84 17.44 -19.27
CA LEU A 190 12.93 16.49 -19.01
C LEU A 190 12.40 15.08 -18.75
N ALA A 191 11.35 14.95 -17.93
CA ALA A 191 10.71 13.66 -17.64
C ALA A 191 10.15 13.01 -18.93
N SER A 192 9.49 13.79 -19.78
CA SER A 192 8.97 13.32 -21.07
C SER A 192 10.10 12.91 -22.01
N GLY A 193 11.24 13.60 -21.96
CA GLY A 193 12.45 13.26 -22.72
C GLY A 193 13.06 11.94 -22.28
N ALA A 194 13.22 11.73 -20.97
CA ALA A 194 13.78 10.50 -20.39
C ALA A 194 12.95 9.25 -20.75
N LEU A 195 11.62 9.35 -20.66
CA LEU A 195 10.71 8.27 -21.09
C LEU A 195 10.89 7.91 -22.57
N ARG A 196 11.05 8.91 -23.44
CA ARG A 196 11.25 8.72 -24.89
C ARG A 196 12.64 8.19 -25.22
N ALA A 197 13.64 8.52 -24.41
CA ALA A 197 15.00 8.02 -24.54
C ALA A 197 15.14 6.57 -24.07
N GLY A 198 14.19 6.09 -23.26
CA GLY A 198 14.28 4.78 -22.60
C GLY A 198 15.15 4.80 -21.34
N ASP A 199 15.44 5.98 -20.80
CA ASP A 199 16.17 6.13 -19.52
C ASP A 199 15.30 5.74 -18.32
N CYS A 200 13.98 5.67 -18.53
CA CYS A 200 13.01 5.22 -17.54
C CYS A 200 11.72 4.69 -18.21
N ASP A 201 10.97 3.87 -17.46
CA ASP A 201 9.65 3.36 -17.87
C ASP A 201 8.49 4.13 -17.23
N TYR A 202 8.73 4.68 -16.05
CA TYR A 202 7.87 5.63 -15.36
C TYR A 202 8.65 6.90 -15.04
N ALA A 203 7.98 8.03 -15.02
CA ALA A 203 8.56 9.28 -14.53
C ALA A 203 7.59 10.05 -13.64
N LEU A 204 8.07 10.47 -12.47
CA LEU A 204 7.42 11.43 -11.60
C LEU A 204 7.87 12.83 -12.01
N ALA A 205 6.94 13.65 -12.48
CA ALA A 205 7.19 15.06 -12.80
C ALA A 205 6.42 15.95 -11.83
N GLY A 206 7.13 16.74 -11.04
CA GLY A 206 6.52 17.55 -9.98
C GLY A 206 7.02 18.99 -9.92
N GLY A 207 6.39 19.75 -9.05
CA GLY A 207 6.78 21.11 -8.71
C GLY A 207 6.39 21.45 -7.29
N THR A 208 7.23 22.20 -6.59
CA THR A 208 6.99 22.64 -5.21
C THR A 208 7.34 24.12 -5.03
N ASN A 209 6.56 24.80 -4.18
CA ASN A 209 6.83 26.15 -3.70
C ASN A 209 6.12 26.40 -2.37
N LEU A 210 6.86 26.86 -1.36
CA LEU A 210 6.31 27.32 -0.08
C LEU A 210 6.82 28.73 0.27
N ILE A 211 5.99 29.51 0.96
CA ILE A 211 6.28 30.89 1.34
C ILE A 211 6.47 30.92 2.86
N MET A 212 7.73 30.90 3.30
CA MET A 212 8.09 30.75 4.71
C MET A 212 8.60 32.05 5.34
N THR A 213 9.12 32.96 4.52
CA THR A 213 9.78 34.20 4.93
C THR A 213 9.28 35.39 4.09
N PRO A 214 9.43 36.63 4.58
CA PRO A 214 9.04 37.82 3.82
C PRO A 214 9.99 38.16 2.65
N VAL A 215 11.12 37.46 2.49
CA VAL A 215 12.23 37.85 1.60
C VAL A 215 11.77 38.06 0.16
N LEU A 216 11.06 37.09 -0.41
CA LEU A 216 10.60 37.18 -1.80
C LEU A 216 9.41 38.14 -1.97
N ASN A 217 8.58 38.35 -0.95
CA ASN A 217 7.54 39.41 -0.97
C ASN A 217 8.18 40.80 -1.05
N ILE A 218 9.23 41.02 -0.26
CA ILE A 218 10.01 42.26 -0.29
C ILE A 218 10.66 42.40 -1.67
N PHE A 219 11.34 41.36 -2.17
CA PHE A 219 11.97 41.39 -3.48
C PHE A 219 10.98 41.78 -4.60
N TYR A 220 9.81 41.14 -4.69
CA TYR A 220 8.81 41.49 -5.73
C TYR A 220 8.29 42.91 -5.57
N THR A 221 8.16 43.40 -4.33
CA THR A 221 7.80 44.80 -4.07
C THR A 221 8.88 45.76 -4.57
N GLN A 222 10.15 45.50 -4.26
CA GLN A 222 11.26 46.35 -4.69
C GLN A 222 11.44 46.31 -6.21
N ALA A 223 11.24 45.15 -6.84
CA ALA A 223 11.27 44.99 -8.29
C ALA A 223 10.06 45.61 -9.01
N GLY A 224 9.02 46.05 -8.28
CA GLY A 224 7.80 46.58 -8.88
C GLY A 224 6.92 45.54 -9.56
N LEU A 225 7.06 44.28 -9.17
CA LEU A 225 6.33 43.14 -9.71
C LEU A 225 5.13 42.74 -8.86
N SER A 226 5.08 43.15 -7.59
CA SER A 226 4.07 42.69 -6.62
C SER A 226 2.72 43.42 -6.77
N ALA A 227 1.63 42.66 -6.89
CA ALA A 227 0.27 43.19 -6.82
C ALA A 227 -0.08 43.62 -5.38
N PRO A 228 -0.51 44.86 -5.13
CA PRO A 228 -0.82 45.34 -3.77
C PRO A 228 -1.91 44.55 -3.05
N ASP A 229 -2.89 44.02 -3.77
CA ASP A 229 -3.97 43.18 -3.21
C ASP A 229 -3.58 41.69 -3.08
N GLY A 230 -2.37 41.32 -3.51
CA GLY A 230 -1.84 39.96 -3.49
C GLY A 230 -2.52 39.00 -4.46
N ARG A 231 -3.21 39.50 -5.52
CA ARG A 231 -3.90 38.65 -6.51
C ARG A 231 -3.30 38.81 -7.91
N CYS A 232 -3.25 37.71 -8.66
CA CYS A 232 -2.96 37.78 -10.09
C CYS A 232 -4.27 38.07 -10.84
N LYS A 233 -4.28 39.11 -11.69
CA LYS A 233 -5.44 39.52 -12.50
C LYS A 233 -5.14 39.40 -14.00
N PRO A 234 -4.88 38.17 -14.50
CA PRO A 234 -4.36 37.95 -15.85
C PRO A 234 -5.32 38.48 -16.92
N PHE A 235 -4.76 39.25 -17.85
CA PHE A 235 -5.44 39.84 -19.01
C PHE A 235 -6.56 40.84 -18.67
N SER A 236 -6.67 41.22 -17.40
CA SER A 236 -7.67 42.17 -16.93
C SER A 236 -7.19 43.62 -17.07
N ALA A 237 -8.13 44.56 -17.22
CA ALA A 237 -7.84 46.00 -17.20
C ALA A 237 -7.24 46.43 -15.84
N SER A 238 -7.54 45.70 -14.77
CA SER A 238 -7.01 45.92 -13.41
C SER A 238 -5.74 45.12 -13.08
N ALA A 239 -5.05 44.57 -14.08
CA ALA A 239 -3.76 43.89 -13.94
C ALA A 239 -2.66 44.85 -13.39
N ASP A 240 -2.16 44.58 -12.19
CA ASP A 240 -1.23 45.46 -11.46
C ASP A 240 -0.04 44.73 -10.81
N GLY A 241 0.17 43.45 -11.14
CA GLY A 241 1.30 42.67 -10.64
C GLY A 241 0.99 41.22 -10.30
N ILE A 242 1.93 40.61 -9.58
CA ILE A 242 1.94 39.22 -9.13
C ILE A 242 1.48 39.13 -7.68
N GLY A 243 0.47 38.29 -7.43
CA GLY A 243 0.20 37.73 -6.11
C GLY A 243 0.91 36.39 -5.95
N ARG A 244 1.78 36.23 -4.95
CA ARG A 244 2.52 34.98 -4.71
C ARG A 244 1.62 33.87 -4.14
N ALA A 245 1.95 32.62 -4.42
CA ALA A 245 1.25 31.47 -3.87
C ALA A 245 2.18 30.29 -3.54
N GLU A 246 1.71 29.45 -2.64
CA GLU A 246 2.25 28.12 -2.33
C GLU A 246 1.64 27.07 -3.28
N GLY A 247 2.30 25.92 -3.43
CA GLY A 247 1.72 24.79 -4.15
C GLY A 247 2.69 23.62 -4.31
N VAL A 248 2.13 22.40 -4.29
CA VAL A 248 2.85 21.17 -4.59
C VAL A 248 1.99 20.33 -5.53
N ALA A 249 2.57 19.78 -6.59
CA ALA A 249 1.89 18.77 -7.41
C ALA A 249 2.89 17.80 -8.02
N VAL A 250 2.44 16.57 -8.23
CA VAL A 250 3.20 15.49 -8.85
C VAL A 250 2.31 14.79 -9.87
N LEU A 251 2.86 14.52 -11.05
CA LEU A 251 2.26 13.71 -12.10
C LEU A 251 3.06 12.42 -12.27
N VAL A 252 2.37 11.30 -12.47
CA VAL A 252 2.96 10.04 -12.92
C VAL A 252 2.79 9.93 -14.43
N LEU A 253 3.91 9.75 -15.11
CA LEU A 253 4.00 9.71 -16.57
C LEU A 253 4.46 8.34 -17.04
N ARG A 254 3.94 7.94 -18.20
CA ARG A 254 4.35 6.72 -18.89
C ARG A 254 4.29 6.92 -20.39
N ARG A 255 5.07 6.18 -21.18
CA ARG A 255 4.83 6.10 -22.63
C ARG A 255 3.39 5.63 -22.88
N LEU A 256 2.69 6.27 -23.83
CA LEU A 256 1.28 5.98 -24.09
C LEU A 256 1.08 4.52 -24.52
N ALA A 257 2.00 3.97 -25.31
CA ALA A 257 1.94 2.58 -25.75
C ALA A 257 1.91 1.61 -24.56
N ASP A 258 2.81 1.80 -23.60
CA ASP A 258 2.91 0.95 -22.41
C ASP A 258 1.70 1.11 -21.48
N ALA A 259 1.21 2.34 -21.30
CA ALA A 259 0.00 2.59 -20.52
C ALA A 259 -1.23 1.89 -21.13
N LEU A 260 -1.34 1.85 -22.46
CA LEU A 260 -2.43 1.15 -23.15
C LEU A 260 -2.27 -0.37 -23.09
N ALA A 261 -1.05 -0.88 -23.23
CA ALA A 261 -0.75 -2.31 -23.10
C ALA A 261 -1.17 -2.84 -21.72
N ASP A 262 -0.90 -2.06 -20.67
CA ASP A 262 -1.25 -2.41 -19.28
C ASP A 262 -2.69 -2.00 -18.90
N ARG A 263 -3.47 -1.48 -19.86
CA ARG A 263 -4.86 -1.03 -19.66
C ARG A 263 -5.00 0.02 -18.55
N GLN A 264 -3.97 0.83 -18.30
CA GLN A 264 -3.95 1.85 -17.25
C GLN A 264 -4.95 2.99 -17.53
N PRO A 265 -5.53 3.60 -16.47
CA PRO A 265 -6.35 4.79 -16.63
C PRO A 265 -5.49 5.99 -17.06
N VAL A 266 -5.78 6.56 -18.23
CA VAL A 266 -5.09 7.76 -18.75
C VAL A 266 -5.96 9.00 -18.53
N TYR A 267 -5.41 10.03 -17.86
CA TYR A 267 -6.09 11.32 -17.73
C TYR A 267 -6.02 12.15 -19.00
N ALA A 268 -4.82 12.28 -19.57
CA ALA A 268 -4.50 13.08 -20.74
C ALA A 268 -3.20 12.58 -21.38
N VAL A 269 -2.87 13.09 -22.57
CA VAL A 269 -1.67 12.70 -23.32
C VAL A 269 -0.84 13.94 -23.65
N LEU A 270 0.42 13.97 -23.24
CA LEU A 270 1.42 14.95 -23.66
C LEU A 270 1.87 14.63 -25.10
N ARG A 271 1.54 15.53 -26.02
CA ARG A 271 1.86 15.38 -27.45
C ARG A 271 3.20 16.03 -27.78
N GLY A 272 3.49 17.16 -27.17
CA GLY A 272 4.77 17.84 -27.30
C GLY A 272 5.06 18.78 -26.13
N THR A 273 6.33 18.91 -25.81
CA THR A 273 6.85 19.89 -24.84
C THR A 273 8.10 20.54 -25.43
N GLY A 274 8.43 21.75 -25.00
CA GLY A 274 9.66 22.40 -25.41
C GLY A 274 10.08 23.50 -24.46
N VAL A 275 11.37 23.83 -24.54
CA VAL A 275 12.02 24.87 -23.73
C VAL A 275 12.88 25.74 -24.65
N ASN A 276 12.93 27.05 -24.41
CA ASN A 276 13.92 27.94 -25.00
C ASN A 276 14.33 29.07 -24.03
N GLN A 277 15.06 30.05 -24.52
CA GLN A 277 15.52 31.22 -23.76
C GLN A 277 15.22 32.51 -24.52
N ASP A 278 14.85 33.56 -23.78
CA ASP A 278 14.59 34.90 -24.28
C ASP A 278 15.84 35.55 -24.91
N GLY A 279 17.02 35.10 -24.49
CA GLY A 279 18.29 35.66 -24.93
C GLY A 279 18.47 37.11 -24.46
N ARG A 280 18.93 37.99 -25.35
CA ARG A 280 19.09 39.41 -25.02
C ARG A 280 17.77 40.17 -25.19
N SER A 281 16.98 40.28 -24.13
CA SER A 281 15.75 41.08 -24.05
C SER A 281 16.01 42.51 -23.51
N ASN A 282 14.94 43.28 -23.24
CA ASN A 282 15.01 44.66 -22.71
C ASN A 282 15.34 44.73 -21.20
N GLY A 283 16.20 43.83 -20.73
CA GLY A 283 16.55 43.62 -19.33
C GLY A 283 16.33 42.16 -18.94
N ILE A 284 17.17 41.62 -18.06
CA ILE A 284 17.19 40.18 -17.73
C ILE A 284 15.83 39.64 -17.26
N THR A 285 15.00 40.48 -16.64
CA THR A 285 13.67 40.14 -16.15
C THR A 285 12.52 40.48 -17.11
N ALA A 286 12.82 41.09 -18.25
CA ALA A 286 11.83 41.52 -19.23
C ALA A 286 11.52 40.37 -20.22
N PRO A 287 10.23 40.00 -20.41
CA PRO A 287 9.85 38.92 -21.31
C PRO A 287 10.12 39.27 -22.78
N ASN A 288 10.36 38.25 -23.61
CA ASN A 288 10.55 38.41 -25.06
C ASN A 288 9.44 37.73 -25.88
N ARG A 289 8.52 38.52 -26.45
CA ARG A 289 7.41 38.00 -27.28
C ARG A 289 7.86 37.10 -28.44
N TRP A 290 9.02 37.38 -29.05
CA TRP A 290 9.48 36.62 -30.21
C TRP A 290 9.99 35.24 -29.80
N ALA A 291 10.66 35.15 -28.66
CA ALA A 291 11.09 33.88 -28.10
C ALA A 291 9.89 33.02 -27.68
N GLN A 292 8.87 33.63 -27.06
CA GLN A 292 7.61 32.94 -26.75
C GLN A 292 6.92 32.42 -28.02
N GLN A 293 6.75 33.27 -29.04
CA GLN A 293 6.16 32.88 -30.32
C GLN A 293 6.91 31.70 -30.97
N GLN A 294 8.24 31.80 -31.08
CA GLN A 294 9.07 30.75 -31.69
C GLN A 294 8.99 29.43 -30.92
N LEU A 295 8.91 29.48 -29.59
CA LEU A 295 8.75 28.30 -28.76
C LEU A 295 7.41 27.63 -29.04
N ILE A 296 6.32 28.38 -28.96
CA ILE A 296 4.96 27.87 -29.10
C ILE A 296 4.79 27.26 -30.49
N GLU A 297 5.22 27.97 -31.54
CA GLU A 297 5.18 27.48 -32.92
C GLU A 297 5.97 26.17 -33.09
N ARG A 298 7.18 26.08 -32.49
CA ARG A 298 8.00 24.87 -32.55
C ARG A 298 7.32 23.69 -31.85
N VAL A 299 6.73 23.91 -30.68
CA VAL A 299 6.06 22.85 -29.91
C VAL A 299 4.81 22.38 -30.64
N TRP A 300 3.99 23.29 -31.17
CA TRP A 300 2.80 22.95 -31.96
C TRP A 300 3.17 22.11 -33.19
N ARG A 301 4.20 22.52 -33.93
CA ARG A 301 4.75 21.73 -35.05
C ARG A 301 5.23 20.35 -34.61
N SER A 302 5.92 20.24 -33.47
CA SER A 302 6.42 18.95 -32.96
C SER A 302 5.30 18.02 -32.48
N ALA A 303 4.19 18.58 -32.02
CA ALA A 303 2.99 17.86 -31.58
C ALA A 303 2.04 17.52 -32.75
N ASP A 304 2.37 17.94 -33.97
CA ASP A 304 1.55 17.82 -35.17
C ASP A 304 0.15 18.43 -34.99
N VAL A 305 0.11 19.64 -34.43
CA VAL A 305 -1.13 20.41 -34.24
C VAL A 305 -1.01 21.79 -34.87
N GLY A 306 -2.08 22.24 -35.50
CA GLY A 306 -2.28 23.62 -35.91
C GLY A 306 -3.02 24.42 -34.86
N ALA A 307 -3.22 25.70 -35.15
CA ALA A 307 -4.07 26.54 -34.33
C ALA A 307 -5.44 25.86 -34.20
N ASP A 308 -6.12 25.56 -35.31
CA ASP A 308 -7.50 25.02 -35.32
C ASP A 308 -7.74 23.80 -34.40
N ASP A 309 -6.72 23.02 -34.07
CA ASP A 309 -6.80 21.87 -33.16
C ASP A 309 -6.84 22.23 -31.66
N ILE A 310 -6.28 23.38 -31.27
CA ILE A 310 -6.21 23.84 -29.88
C ILE A 310 -7.58 24.38 -29.46
N GLY A 311 -8.19 23.76 -28.46
CA GLY A 311 -9.48 24.18 -27.89
C GLY A 311 -9.34 25.23 -26.79
N PHE A 312 -8.30 25.13 -25.95
CA PHE A 312 -8.02 26.15 -24.93
C PHE A 312 -6.53 26.23 -24.59
N ILE A 313 -6.14 27.40 -24.05
CA ILE A 313 -4.78 27.70 -23.63
C ILE A 313 -4.80 28.13 -22.16
N GLU A 314 -4.05 27.40 -21.34
CA GLU A 314 -3.66 27.79 -20.00
C GLU A 314 -2.37 28.61 -20.08
N ALA A 315 -2.52 29.92 -19.93
CA ALA A 315 -1.46 30.87 -20.11
C ALA A 315 -0.48 30.91 -18.93
N HIS A 316 0.69 31.53 -19.15
CA HIS A 316 1.52 31.96 -18.04
C HIS A 316 0.80 33.04 -17.23
N GLY A 317 0.19 34.04 -17.87
CA GLY A 317 -0.83 34.96 -17.32
C GLY A 317 -0.61 35.33 -15.86
N THR A 318 0.40 36.17 -15.60
CA THR A 318 0.76 36.60 -14.24
C THR A 318 -0.01 37.81 -13.75
N GLY A 319 -0.78 38.49 -14.62
CA GLY A 319 -1.44 39.74 -14.25
C GLY A 319 -0.48 40.94 -14.24
N THR A 320 0.64 40.83 -14.96
CA THR A 320 1.55 41.96 -15.19
C THR A 320 1.20 42.59 -16.54
N LEU A 321 1.02 43.91 -16.58
CA LEU A 321 0.58 44.60 -17.80
C LEU A 321 1.48 44.28 -19.00
N LEU A 322 2.81 44.37 -18.84
CA LEU A 322 3.76 44.07 -19.91
C LEU A 322 3.77 42.58 -20.28
N GLY A 323 3.75 41.68 -19.30
CA GLY A 323 3.78 40.23 -19.53
C GLY A 323 2.54 39.76 -20.29
N ASP A 324 1.36 40.15 -19.83
CA ASP A 324 0.08 39.80 -20.44
C ASP A 324 -0.03 40.34 -21.87
N MET A 325 0.47 41.57 -22.14
CA MET A 325 0.55 42.12 -23.49
C MET A 325 1.47 41.29 -24.42
N MET A 326 2.67 40.91 -23.95
CA MET A 326 3.61 40.13 -24.75
C MET A 326 3.06 38.73 -25.04
N GLU A 327 2.46 38.08 -24.05
CA GLU A 327 1.87 36.74 -24.19
C GLU A 327 0.66 36.76 -25.15
N ALA A 328 -0.26 37.73 -25.00
CA ALA A 328 -1.39 37.89 -25.91
C ALA A 328 -0.93 38.16 -27.35
N GLN A 329 0.13 38.93 -27.55
CA GLN A 329 0.73 39.17 -28.86
C GLN A 329 1.32 37.90 -29.48
N ALA A 330 2.11 37.15 -28.70
CA ALA A 330 2.74 35.90 -29.15
C ALA A 330 1.69 34.84 -29.54
N LEU A 331 0.66 34.67 -28.71
CA LEU A 331 -0.46 33.75 -28.99
C LEU A 331 -1.28 34.22 -30.19
N GLY A 332 -1.61 35.51 -30.23
CA GLY A 332 -2.39 36.11 -31.31
C GLY A 332 -1.77 35.94 -32.69
N HIS A 333 -0.42 35.95 -32.79
CA HIS A 333 0.27 35.67 -34.04
C HIS A 333 -0.03 34.27 -34.58
N LEU A 334 -0.19 33.29 -33.69
CA LEU A 334 -0.43 31.90 -34.06
C LEU A 334 -1.92 31.60 -34.26
N THR A 335 -2.81 32.36 -33.60
CA THR A 335 -4.26 32.11 -33.64
C THR A 335 -5.03 32.99 -34.62
N SER A 336 -4.47 34.10 -35.11
CA SER A 336 -5.20 35.04 -35.98
C SER A 336 -5.68 34.43 -37.31
N GLY A 337 -4.95 33.42 -37.83
CA GLY A 337 -5.26 32.74 -39.09
C GLY A 337 -6.22 31.55 -38.98
N ARG A 338 -6.80 31.29 -37.80
CA ARG A 338 -7.73 30.18 -37.57
C ARG A 338 -8.97 30.26 -38.46
N SER A 339 -9.41 29.10 -38.93
CA SER A 339 -10.65 28.96 -39.72
C SER A 339 -11.91 28.95 -38.84
N GLY A 340 -11.78 28.55 -37.57
CA GLY A 340 -12.85 28.53 -36.57
C GLY A 340 -13.02 29.84 -35.78
N GLY A 341 -13.74 29.75 -34.66
CA GLY A 341 -13.88 30.84 -33.69
C GLY A 341 -12.61 31.11 -32.86
N SER A 342 -12.74 31.95 -31.84
CA SER A 342 -11.63 32.27 -30.93
C SER A 342 -11.21 31.09 -30.05
N VAL A 343 -9.93 31.06 -29.67
CA VAL A 343 -9.38 30.12 -28.68
C VAL A 343 -9.69 30.60 -27.28
N ALA A 344 -10.17 29.69 -26.44
CA ALA A 344 -10.39 29.99 -25.04
C ALA A 344 -9.06 30.17 -24.30
N LEU A 345 -8.94 31.25 -23.52
CA LEU A 345 -7.74 31.63 -22.80
C LEU A 345 -8.04 31.79 -21.31
N GLY A 346 -7.15 31.30 -20.46
CA GLY A 346 -7.27 31.44 -19.01
C GLY A 346 -5.95 31.26 -18.27
N SER A 347 -5.99 31.47 -16.95
CA SER A 347 -4.85 31.21 -16.06
C SER A 347 -5.35 30.84 -14.67
N VAL A 348 -4.85 29.71 -14.15
CA VAL A 348 -5.08 29.20 -12.79
C VAL A 348 -4.63 30.20 -11.73
N LYS A 349 -3.67 31.07 -12.05
CA LYS A 349 -3.12 32.06 -11.11
C LYS A 349 -4.18 33.05 -10.63
N SER A 350 -5.25 33.23 -11.42
CA SER A 350 -6.39 34.06 -11.04
C SER A 350 -7.15 33.53 -9.81
N ASN A 351 -7.07 32.21 -9.53
CA ASN A 351 -7.74 31.56 -8.42
C ASN A 351 -6.97 31.68 -7.11
N PHE A 352 -5.66 31.44 -7.10
CA PHE A 352 -4.91 31.38 -5.84
C PHE A 352 -3.55 32.11 -5.87
N GLY A 353 -3.17 32.72 -6.99
CA GLY A 353 -1.88 33.38 -7.18
C GLY A 353 -0.84 32.54 -7.92
N HIS A 354 0.38 33.06 -7.99
CA HIS A 354 1.48 32.48 -8.73
C HIS A 354 2.32 31.55 -7.85
N ALA A 355 2.20 30.25 -8.07
CA ALA A 355 2.93 29.21 -7.33
C ALA A 355 4.40 29.02 -7.76
N GLU A 356 5.03 30.04 -8.35
CA GLU A 356 6.48 30.09 -8.64
C GLU A 356 7.04 28.78 -9.23
N GLY A 357 7.91 28.05 -8.52
CA GLY A 357 8.48 26.77 -8.98
C GLY A 357 7.43 25.72 -9.36
N ALA A 358 6.26 25.74 -8.72
CA ALA A 358 5.11 24.87 -8.99
C ALA A 358 4.07 25.48 -9.98
N ALA A 359 4.30 26.66 -10.53
CA ALA A 359 3.30 27.35 -11.36
C ALA A 359 2.99 26.63 -12.68
N GLY A 360 4.01 26.06 -13.32
CA GLY A 360 3.84 25.31 -14.57
C GLY A 360 2.98 24.08 -14.36
N ILE A 361 3.32 23.27 -13.34
CA ILE A 361 2.57 22.04 -13.04
C ILE A 361 1.15 22.32 -12.57
N ALA A 362 0.88 23.42 -11.86
CA ALA A 362 -0.49 23.82 -11.51
C ALA A 362 -1.37 24.07 -12.75
N GLY A 363 -0.82 24.74 -13.77
CA GLY A 363 -1.49 24.91 -15.06
C GLY A 363 -1.72 23.57 -15.78
N VAL A 364 -0.73 22.68 -15.74
CA VAL A 364 -0.87 21.31 -16.29
C VAL A 364 -1.96 20.53 -15.58
N VAL A 365 -2.02 20.52 -14.24
CA VAL A 365 -3.06 19.83 -13.47
C VAL A 365 -4.45 20.34 -13.85
N LYS A 366 -4.66 21.66 -13.91
CA LYS A 366 -5.92 22.25 -14.39
C LYS A 366 -6.28 21.74 -15.80
N THR A 367 -5.32 21.75 -16.73
CA THR A 367 -5.54 21.29 -18.11
C THR A 367 -5.85 19.79 -18.18
N VAL A 368 -5.14 18.96 -17.42
CA VAL A 368 -5.35 17.51 -17.33
C VAL A 368 -6.76 17.21 -16.80
N LEU A 369 -7.16 17.86 -15.70
CA LEU A 369 -8.51 17.71 -15.13
C LEU A 369 -9.60 18.22 -16.09
N ALA A 370 -9.36 19.33 -16.79
CA ALA A 370 -10.30 19.86 -17.76
C ALA A 370 -10.53 18.91 -18.96
N LEU A 371 -9.46 18.29 -19.45
CA LEU A 371 -9.54 17.26 -20.50
C LEU A 371 -10.26 16.01 -20.00
N HIS A 372 -9.98 15.58 -18.76
CA HIS A 372 -10.62 14.44 -18.13
C HIS A 372 -12.13 14.63 -17.91
N HIS A 373 -12.52 15.76 -17.32
CA HIS A 373 -13.93 16.12 -17.06
C HIS A 373 -14.65 16.70 -18.29
N ARG A 374 -13.94 16.86 -19.42
CA ARG A 374 -14.48 17.39 -20.68
C ARG A 374 -15.10 18.77 -20.54
N THR A 375 -14.57 19.58 -19.62
CA THR A 375 -15.05 20.92 -19.29
C THR A 375 -13.86 21.77 -18.90
N VAL A 376 -13.78 23.03 -19.32
CA VAL A 376 -12.73 23.97 -18.89
C VAL A 376 -13.33 24.93 -17.87
N PRO A 377 -12.76 25.05 -16.65
CA PRO A 377 -13.25 25.99 -15.65
C PRO A 377 -13.11 27.45 -16.08
N PRO A 378 -13.95 28.36 -15.55
CA PRO A 378 -13.79 29.79 -15.77
C PRO A 378 -12.47 30.30 -15.16
N SER A 379 -11.98 31.43 -15.68
CA SER A 379 -10.89 32.20 -15.09
C SER A 379 -11.45 33.43 -14.39
N ARG A 380 -10.94 33.74 -13.20
CA ARG A 380 -11.35 34.95 -12.49
C ARG A 380 -10.83 36.18 -13.24
N PHE A 381 -11.53 37.30 -13.04
CA PHE A 381 -11.25 38.59 -13.71
C PHE A 381 -11.47 38.61 -15.23
N ALA A 382 -12.01 37.54 -15.83
CA ALA A 382 -12.28 37.46 -17.26
C ALA A 382 -13.36 38.43 -17.77
N ASP A 383 -14.22 38.95 -16.87
CA ASP A 383 -15.26 39.94 -17.20
C ASP A 383 -14.70 41.36 -17.33
N ASP A 384 -13.56 41.65 -16.70
CA ASP A 384 -12.86 42.95 -16.75
C ASP A 384 -11.67 42.86 -17.73
N GLU A 385 -11.90 42.38 -18.95
CA GLU A 385 -10.87 42.23 -19.99
C GLU A 385 -10.20 43.57 -20.34
N ASN A 386 -8.87 43.58 -20.48
CA ASN A 386 -8.14 44.77 -20.92
C ASN A 386 -8.33 45.00 -22.45
N PRO A 387 -9.01 46.09 -22.87
CA PRO A 387 -9.27 46.36 -24.29
C PRO A 387 -7.99 46.60 -25.10
N GLY A 388 -6.90 47.03 -24.45
CA GLY A 388 -5.60 47.24 -25.09
C GLY A 388 -4.93 45.95 -25.58
N LEU A 389 -5.39 44.79 -25.11
CA LEU A 389 -4.88 43.49 -25.58
C LEU A 389 -5.45 43.08 -26.94
N GLN A 390 -6.61 43.63 -27.33
CA GLN A 390 -7.31 43.32 -28.58
C GLN A 390 -7.52 41.82 -28.80
N LEU A 391 -7.89 41.07 -27.75
CA LEU A 391 -8.05 39.61 -27.82
C LEU A 391 -8.99 39.13 -28.94
N PRO A 392 -10.15 39.79 -29.21
CA PRO A 392 -11.03 39.38 -30.31
C PRO A 392 -10.36 39.44 -31.70
N GLU A 393 -9.56 40.48 -31.96
CA GLU A 393 -8.80 40.64 -33.21
C GLU A 393 -7.72 39.55 -33.37
N ARG A 394 -7.24 39.03 -32.23
CA ARG A 394 -6.25 37.94 -32.13
C ARG A 394 -6.87 36.55 -32.15
N ARG A 395 -8.21 36.43 -32.30
CA ARG A 395 -8.95 35.17 -32.17
C ARG A 395 -8.71 34.49 -30.81
N LEU A 396 -8.66 35.28 -29.73
CA LEU A 396 -8.57 34.84 -28.35
C LEU A 396 -9.80 35.31 -27.58
N THR A 397 -10.24 34.55 -26.58
CA THR A 397 -11.37 34.93 -25.72
C THR A 397 -11.18 34.37 -24.31
N LEU A 398 -11.36 35.22 -23.29
CA LEU A 398 -11.20 34.80 -21.89
C LEU A 398 -12.32 33.84 -21.45
N LEU A 399 -11.96 32.85 -20.64
CA LEU A 399 -12.86 31.86 -20.06
C LEU A 399 -13.78 32.49 -18.98
N ARG A 400 -14.88 33.13 -19.36
CA ARG A 400 -15.83 33.77 -18.42
C ARG A 400 -16.79 32.80 -17.73
N SER A 401 -17.07 31.67 -18.36
CA SER A 401 -17.95 30.61 -17.84
C SER A 401 -17.40 29.24 -18.20
N PRO A 402 -17.86 28.15 -17.54
CA PRO A 402 -17.42 26.80 -17.86
C PRO A 402 -17.62 26.47 -19.35
N LEU A 403 -16.55 26.05 -20.03
CA LEU A 403 -16.58 25.69 -21.44
C LEU A 403 -16.63 24.16 -21.60
N ARG A 404 -17.74 23.63 -22.12
CA ARG A 404 -17.85 22.20 -22.44
C ARG A 404 -17.02 21.85 -23.67
N LEU A 405 -16.19 20.82 -23.56
CA LEU A 405 -15.33 20.36 -24.65
C LEU A 405 -16.09 19.39 -25.59
N PRO A 406 -15.84 19.44 -26.91
CA PRO A 406 -16.50 18.57 -27.90
C PRO A 406 -16.06 17.12 -27.74
N SER A 407 -16.89 16.15 -28.14
CA SER A 407 -16.72 14.70 -27.87
C SER A 407 -15.51 14.02 -28.55
N GLY A 408 -14.94 14.62 -29.60
CA GLY A 408 -13.72 14.16 -30.25
C GLY A 408 -12.44 14.45 -29.46
N THR A 409 -11.28 14.19 -30.07
CA THR A 409 -9.98 14.55 -29.50
C THR A 409 -9.86 16.06 -29.39
N VAL A 410 -9.52 16.56 -28.21
CA VAL A 410 -9.32 17.99 -27.95
C VAL A 410 -7.88 18.21 -27.54
N HIS A 411 -7.23 19.19 -28.15
CA HIS A 411 -5.89 19.62 -27.74
C HIS A 411 -5.98 20.89 -26.88
N ALA A 412 -5.05 21.02 -25.95
CA ALA A 412 -4.90 22.17 -25.08
C ALA A 412 -3.41 22.50 -24.94
N ALA A 413 -3.11 23.75 -24.62
CA ALA A 413 -1.73 24.19 -24.43
C ALA A 413 -1.51 24.80 -23.05
N VAL A 414 -0.29 24.68 -22.53
CA VAL A 414 0.14 25.25 -21.23
C VAL A 414 1.45 26.00 -21.42
N SER A 415 1.52 27.24 -20.94
CA SER A 415 2.72 28.08 -20.98
C SER A 415 3.24 28.39 -19.58
N SER A 416 4.57 28.40 -19.41
CA SER A 416 5.20 29.00 -18.24
C SER A 416 6.53 29.68 -18.59
N PHE A 417 6.68 30.95 -18.23
CA PHE A 417 7.82 31.78 -18.61
C PHE A 417 8.57 32.22 -17.36
N GLY A 418 9.84 31.81 -17.26
CA GLY A 418 10.69 32.10 -16.10
C GLY A 418 11.19 33.54 -16.13
N MET A 419 11.28 34.18 -14.96
CA MET A 419 11.78 35.56 -14.85
C MET A 419 13.22 35.71 -15.39
N GLY A 420 14.04 34.66 -15.38
CA GLY A 420 15.38 34.66 -15.98
C GLY A 420 15.42 34.44 -17.50
N GLY A 421 14.26 34.42 -18.17
CA GLY A 421 14.12 34.27 -19.63
C GLY A 421 13.92 32.83 -20.13
N THR A 422 13.99 31.82 -19.26
CA THR A 422 13.76 30.42 -19.67
C THR A 422 12.26 30.16 -19.82
N ASN A 423 11.81 29.91 -21.05
CA ASN A 423 10.41 29.67 -21.38
C ASN A 423 10.14 28.18 -21.57
N ALA A 424 8.98 27.71 -21.15
CA ALA A 424 8.50 26.35 -21.39
C ALA A 424 7.05 26.36 -21.92
N HIS A 425 6.75 25.42 -22.82
CA HIS A 425 5.42 25.25 -23.39
C HIS A 425 5.11 23.77 -23.61
N ALA A 426 3.86 23.38 -23.41
CA ALA A 426 3.38 22.01 -23.57
C ALA A 426 2.04 21.95 -24.31
N VAL A 427 1.86 20.92 -25.13
CA VAL A 427 0.60 20.56 -25.80
C VAL A 427 0.11 19.22 -25.24
N LEU A 428 -1.12 19.21 -24.75
CA LEU A 428 -1.82 18.03 -24.24
C LEU A 428 -3.02 17.71 -25.12
N SER A 429 -3.45 16.45 -25.13
CA SER A 429 -4.71 16.04 -25.72
C SER A 429 -5.55 15.19 -24.76
N SER A 430 -6.86 15.18 -24.97
CA SER A 430 -7.75 14.21 -24.32
C SER A 430 -7.28 12.78 -24.60
N PRO A 431 -7.45 11.84 -23.64
CA PRO A 431 -7.00 10.46 -23.81
C PRO A 431 -7.82 9.74 -24.89
N PRO A 432 -7.30 8.63 -25.46
CA PRO A 432 -8.09 7.74 -26.29
C PRO A 432 -9.36 7.30 -25.54
N ARG A 433 -10.49 7.23 -26.25
CA ARG A 433 -11.76 6.82 -25.63
C ARG A 433 -11.70 5.35 -25.24
N ALA A 434 -11.69 5.06 -23.94
CA ALA A 434 -11.83 3.70 -23.45
C ALA A 434 -13.23 3.16 -23.78
N VAL A 435 -13.29 1.96 -24.36
CA VAL A 435 -14.55 1.22 -24.54
C VAL A 435 -14.81 0.46 -23.25
N HIS A 436 -15.76 0.93 -22.44
CA HIS A 436 -16.23 0.17 -21.29
C HIS A 436 -17.08 -0.99 -21.77
N ARG A 437 -16.68 -2.22 -21.48
CA ARG A 437 -17.55 -3.39 -21.57
C ARG A 437 -18.10 -3.64 -20.18
N SER A 438 -19.42 -3.72 -20.04
CA SER A 438 -20.04 -4.19 -18.80
C SER A 438 -19.68 -5.66 -18.62
N GLY A 439 -18.97 -6.00 -17.55
CA GLY A 439 -18.74 -7.37 -17.15
C GLY A 439 -19.97 -7.99 -16.49
N GLU A 440 -19.95 -9.30 -16.28
CA GLU A 440 -20.92 -9.95 -15.40
C GLU A 440 -20.71 -9.51 -13.94
N ARG A 441 -21.74 -9.65 -13.10
CA ARG A 441 -21.63 -9.33 -11.68
C ARG A 441 -20.80 -10.41 -10.99
N VAL A 442 -19.50 -10.18 -10.88
CA VAL A 442 -18.57 -11.05 -10.15
C VAL A 442 -18.38 -10.50 -8.73
N PRO A 443 -18.53 -11.34 -7.69
CA PRO A 443 -18.16 -10.97 -6.32
C PRO A 443 -16.70 -10.53 -6.23
N GLY A 444 -16.36 -9.75 -5.21
CA GLY A 444 -14.99 -9.28 -5.05
C GLY A 444 -14.58 -9.15 -3.59
N VAL A 445 -13.27 -9.25 -3.36
CA VAL A 445 -12.63 -8.89 -2.10
C VAL A 445 -11.96 -7.54 -2.28
N PHE A 446 -12.33 -6.56 -1.46
CA PHE A 446 -11.72 -5.24 -1.44
C PHE A 446 -10.83 -5.12 -0.21
N THR A 447 -9.55 -4.84 -0.43
CA THR A 447 -8.52 -4.70 0.60
C THR A 447 -8.20 -3.25 0.91
N VAL A 448 -8.06 -2.96 2.21
CA VAL A 448 -7.56 -1.69 2.73
C VAL A 448 -6.53 -1.99 3.79
N SER A 449 -5.42 -1.26 3.76
CA SER A 449 -4.36 -1.39 4.76
C SER A 449 -3.92 -0.02 5.29
N ALA A 450 -3.24 -0.03 6.42
CA ALA A 450 -2.61 1.16 7.00
C ALA A 450 -1.37 0.84 7.82
N ARG A 451 -0.53 1.86 8.02
CA ARG A 451 0.68 1.77 8.85
C ARG A 451 0.35 1.60 10.34
N SER A 452 -0.78 2.13 10.79
CA SER A 452 -1.25 2.03 12.17
C SER A 452 -2.76 1.75 12.23
N ALA A 453 -3.23 1.16 13.33
CA ALA A 453 -4.66 0.95 13.59
C ALA A 453 -5.45 2.28 13.52
N ARG A 454 -4.87 3.36 14.06
CA ARG A 454 -5.46 4.70 14.00
C ARG A 454 -5.69 5.18 12.56
N GLN A 455 -4.78 4.89 11.64
CA GLN A 455 -4.91 5.31 10.24
C GLN A 455 -5.78 4.39 9.39
N LEU A 456 -6.09 3.18 9.85
CA LEU A 456 -6.93 2.25 9.11
C LEU A 456 -8.37 2.79 8.95
N ARG A 457 -8.92 3.39 10.02
CA ARG A 457 -10.28 3.95 10.03
C ARG A 457 -10.52 5.05 8.98
N PRO A 458 -9.75 6.16 8.94
CA PRO A 458 -9.98 7.20 7.93
C PRO A 458 -9.80 6.67 6.50
N ASN A 459 -8.86 5.75 6.28
CA ASN A 459 -8.67 5.11 4.98
C ASN A 459 -9.88 4.27 4.57
N LEU A 460 -10.45 3.46 5.47
CA LEU A 460 -11.68 2.68 5.20
C LEU A 460 -12.87 3.59 4.82
N LEU A 461 -13.07 4.68 5.58
CA LEU A 461 -14.17 5.62 5.33
C LEU A 461 -14.01 6.36 4.00
N ALA A 462 -12.79 6.78 3.66
CA ALA A 462 -12.51 7.45 2.38
C ALA A 462 -12.80 6.54 1.17
N GLN A 463 -12.48 5.25 1.27
CA GLN A 463 -12.87 4.28 0.24
C GLN A 463 -14.40 4.16 0.18
N ALA A 464 -15.07 3.96 1.31
CA ALA A 464 -16.52 3.80 1.36
C ALA A 464 -17.27 4.99 0.72
N ASP A 465 -16.87 6.22 1.03
CA ASP A 465 -17.55 7.43 0.54
C ASP A 465 -17.33 7.69 -0.95
N ALA A 466 -16.18 7.33 -1.48
CA ALA A 466 -15.92 7.42 -2.92
C ALA A 466 -16.68 6.33 -3.69
N LEU A 467 -16.64 5.09 -3.19
CA LEU A 467 -17.30 3.94 -3.79
C LEU A 467 -18.83 4.11 -3.83
N ALA A 468 -19.43 4.75 -2.81
CA ALA A 468 -20.86 5.02 -2.76
C ALA A 468 -21.41 5.87 -3.92
N ARG A 469 -20.54 6.53 -4.70
CA ARG A 469 -20.91 7.41 -5.83
C ARG A 469 -20.69 6.76 -7.20
N LEU A 470 -20.17 5.53 -7.24
CA LEU A 470 -19.83 4.83 -8.48
C LEU A 470 -20.99 3.95 -8.98
N PRO A 471 -21.06 3.67 -10.29
CA PRO A 471 -22.03 2.72 -10.84
C PRO A 471 -21.71 1.27 -10.41
N GLU A 472 -22.76 0.45 -10.32
CA GLU A 472 -22.71 -0.93 -9.78
C GLU A 472 -21.86 -1.90 -10.62
N ASP A 473 -21.72 -1.65 -11.93
CA ASP A 473 -21.08 -2.55 -12.91
C ASP A 473 -19.53 -2.60 -12.82
N ARG A 474 -18.94 -2.10 -11.73
CA ARG A 474 -17.49 -1.94 -11.56
C ARG A 474 -16.89 -2.70 -10.38
N LEU A 475 -17.68 -3.45 -9.62
CA LEU A 475 -17.24 -4.09 -8.38
C LEU A 475 -15.94 -4.91 -8.57
N ALA A 476 -15.92 -5.83 -9.52
CA ALA A 476 -14.77 -6.71 -9.79
C ALA A 476 -13.49 -5.92 -10.08
N GLN A 477 -13.56 -4.92 -10.95
CA GLN A 477 -12.42 -4.07 -11.33
C GLN A 477 -11.90 -3.24 -10.15
N LEU A 478 -12.81 -2.72 -9.31
CA LEU A 478 -12.45 -1.96 -8.12
C LEU A 478 -11.75 -2.83 -7.08
N CYS A 479 -12.31 -4.01 -6.80
CA CYS A 479 -11.72 -4.99 -5.90
C CYS A 479 -10.36 -5.48 -6.41
N TRP A 480 -10.27 -5.88 -7.69
CA TRP A 480 -9.00 -6.28 -8.31
C TRP A 480 -7.94 -5.18 -8.25
N THR A 481 -8.32 -3.92 -8.50
CA THR A 481 -7.42 -2.78 -8.36
C THR A 481 -6.94 -2.63 -6.92
N SER A 482 -7.85 -2.65 -5.95
CA SER A 482 -7.52 -2.47 -4.54
C SER A 482 -6.53 -3.54 -4.05
N ASN A 483 -6.74 -4.78 -4.48
CA ASN A 483 -5.90 -5.93 -4.19
C ASN A 483 -4.47 -5.84 -4.74
N ARG A 484 -4.24 -5.01 -5.76
CA ARG A 484 -2.92 -4.73 -6.34
C ARG A 484 -2.29 -3.48 -5.78
N VAL A 485 -3.07 -2.40 -5.72
CA VAL A 485 -2.57 -1.02 -5.52
C VAL A 485 -2.46 -0.67 -4.05
N LYS A 486 -3.38 -1.16 -3.21
CA LYS A 486 -3.36 -0.81 -1.79
C LYS A 486 -2.25 -1.60 -1.13
N SER A 487 -1.18 -0.86 -0.83
CA SER A 487 0.07 -1.34 -0.24
C SER A 487 -0.13 -2.36 0.86
N ARG A 488 0.81 -3.27 1.04
CA ARG A 488 0.63 -4.42 1.95
C ARG A 488 1.02 -4.07 3.38
N LEU A 489 0.56 -2.91 3.85
CA LEU A 489 0.87 -2.35 5.16
C LEU A 489 0.37 -3.26 6.30
N PRO A 490 0.91 -3.11 7.53
CA PRO A 490 0.74 -4.11 8.58
C PRO A 490 -0.70 -4.26 9.11
N HIS A 491 -1.49 -3.17 9.16
CA HIS A 491 -2.88 -3.25 9.58
C HIS A 491 -3.76 -3.47 8.35
N ARG A 492 -4.42 -4.62 8.25
CA ARG A 492 -5.11 -5.08 7.04
C ARG A 492 -6.56 -5.42 7.35
N VAL A 493 -7.48 -4.88 6.55
CA VAL A 493 -8.90 -5.30 6.51
C VAL A 493 -9.34 -5.55 5.08
N ALA A 494 -9.95 -6.71 4.86
CA ALA A 494 -10.64 -7.04 3.63
C ALA A 494 -12.15 -7.14 3.82
N VAL A 495 -12.91 -6.71 2.82
CA VAL A 495 -14.37 -6.84 2.76
C VAL A 495 -14.74 -7.59 1.49
N ALA A 496 -15.39 -8.74 1.66
CA ALA A 496 -15.95 -9.52 0.55
C ALA A 496 -17.41 -9.11 0.32
N SER A 497 -17.79 -8.83 -0.93
CA SER A 497 -19.17 -8.48 -1.28
C SER A 497 -19.54 -8.96 -2.69
N GLY A 498 -20.84 -9.18 -2.91
CA GLY A 498 -21.41 -9.47 -4.23
C GLY A 498 -21.90 -8.22 -4.98
N ASP A 499 -22.04 -7.10 -4.28
CA ASP A 499 -22.46 -5.81 -4.84
C ASP A 499 -21.76 -4.62 -4.15
N LEU A 500 -21.85 -3.45 -4.78
CA LEU A 500 -21.19 -2.23 -4.30
C LEU A 500 -21.79 -1.69 -3.00
N ALA A 501 -23.09 -1.88 -2.78
CA ALA A 501 -23.78 -1.40 -1.59
C ALA A 501 -23.33 -2.18 -0.34
N GLY A 502 -23.24 -3.50 -0.44
CA GLY A 502 -22.70 -4.38 0.60
C GLY A 502 -21.23 -4.11 0.88
N LEU A 503 -20.45 -3.78 -0.15
CA LEU A 503 -19.05 -3.38 0.02
C LEU A 503 -18.93 -2.09 0.84
N VAL A 504 -19.68 -1.05 0.47
CA VAL A 504 -19.69 0.23 1.20
C VAL A 504 -20.13 0.05 2.66
N ALA A 505 -21.18 -0.75 2.89
CA ALA A 505 -21.64 -1.06 4.25
C ALA A 505 -20.57 -1.80 5.06
N GLY A 506 -19.94 -2.82 4.48
CA GLY A 506 -18.90 -3.60 5.15
C GLY A 506 -17.63 -2.79 5.46
N LEU A 507 -17.25 -1.85 4.59
CA LEU A 507 -16.14 -0.93 4.86
C LEU A 507 -16.44 0.02 6.03
N ARG A 508 -17.68 0.51 6.14
CA ARG A 508 -18.12 1.34 7.28
C ARG A 508 -18.18 0.56 8.58
N GLU A 509 -18.72 -0.66 8.55
CA GLU A 509 -18.74 -1.55 9.73
C GLU A 509 -17.31 -1.90 10.19
N ALA A 510 -16.40 -2.16 9.25
CA ALA A 510 -15.00 -2.37 9.59
C ALA A 510 -14.36 -1.14 10.24
N ALA A 511 -14.68 0.07 9.74
CA ALA A 511 -14.18 1.31 10.32
C ALA A 511 -14.67 1.53 11.77
N GLU A 512 -15.88 1.09 12.09
CA GLU A 512 -16.42 1.12 13.46
C GLU A 512 -15.72 0.13 14.39
N ARG A 513 -15.33 -1.05 13.88
CA ARG A 513 -14.58 -2.06 14.67
C ARG A 513 -13.11 -1.71 14.91
N THR A 514 -12.57 -0.72 14.21
CA THR A 514 -11.15 -0.33 14.29
C THR A 514 -10.82 0.46 15.58
N HIS A 515 -11.81 0.79 16.41
CA HIS A 515 -11.63 1.66 17.58
C HIS A 515 -10.92 1.02 18.79
N ASP A 516 -10.80 -0.32 18.86
CA ASP A 516 -10.52 -1.01 20.12
C ASP A 516 -9.26 -1.90 20.18
N GLU A 517 -8.43 -1.95 19.13
CA GLU A 517 -7.24 -2.83 19.13
C GLU A 517 -5.93 -2.05 18.90
N GLU A 518 -5.24 -1.74 20.01
CA GLU A 518 -3.76 -1.67 20.04
C GLU A 518 -3.13 -3.09 20.05
N GLY A 519 -3.91 -4.11 19.68
CA GLY A 519 -3.49 -5.50 19.59
C GLY A 519 -2.36 -5.65 18.57
N GLY A 520 -1.27 -6.28 19.01
CA GLY A 520 -0.03 -6.40 18.23
C GLY A 520 -0.30 -6.97 16.84
N VAL A 521 0.19 -6.26 15.82
CA VAL A 521 0.15 -6.73 14.44
C VAL A 521 0.96 -8.02 14.34
N ARG A 522 0.34 -9.11 13.84
CA ARG A 522 1.11 -10.27 13.40
C ARG A 522 1.84 -9.89 12.11
N ARG A 523 3.12 -9.54 12.23
CA ARG A 523 3.95 -9.05 11.12
C ARG A 523 4.43 -10.15 10.19
N THR A 524 4.37 -11.41 10.61
CA THR A 524 4.75 -12.58 9.81
C THR A 524 3.54 -13.14 9.08
N ALA A 525 3.72 -13.50 7.82
CA ALA A 525 2.70 -14.19 7.04
C ALA A 525 2.17 -15.43 7.80
N PRO A 526 0.86 -15.72 7.72
CA PRO A 526 0.29 -16.84 8.44
C PRO A 526 0.85 -18.15 7.89
N THR A 527 1.23 -19.05 8.80
CA THR A 527 1.55 -20.44 8.48
C THR A 527 0.25 -21.24 8.57
N VAL A 528 -0.30 -21.62 7.42
CA VAL A 528 -1.64 -22.19 7.30
C VAL A 528 -1.59 -23.70 7.22
N ALA A 529 -2.28 -24.43 8.10
CA ALA A 529 -2.53 -25.86 7.94
C ALA A 529 -3.93 -26.11 7.37
N PHE A 530 -4.09 -27.20 6.60
CA PHE A 530 -5.39 -27.64 6.11
C PHE A 530 -5.90 -28.83 6.92
N ALA A 531 -7.14 -28.74 7.41
CA ALA A 531 -7.83 -29.78 8.16
C ALA A 531 -9.02 -30.32 7.34
N PHE A 532 -8.92 -31.55 6.85
CA PHE A 532 -9.88 -32.15 5.93
C PHE A 532 -10.99 -32.90 6.67
N THR A 533 -12.25 -32.59 6.36
CA THR A 533 -13.41 -33.10 7.09
C THR A 533 -13.63 -34.61 6.96
N GLY A 534 -14.32 -35.16 7.95
CA GLY A 534 -14.77 -36.55 7.93
C GLY A 534 -16.19 -36.70 7.38
N GLN A 535 -16.65 -37.96 7.32
CA GLN A 535 -18.04 -38.26 6.98
C GLN A 535 -19.01 -37.68 8.03
N GLY A 536 -20.12 -37.13 7.56
CA GLY A 536 -21.11 -36.39 8.35
C GLY A 536 -21.17 -34.89 8.01
N ALA A 537 -20.22 -34.39 7.23
CA ALA A 537 -20.23 -33.01 6.71
C ALA A 537 -21.06 -32.87 5.42
N GLN A 538 -21.31 -33.98 4.70
CA GLN A 538 -22.00 -33.95 3.41
C GLN A 538 -23.45 -33.50 3.53
N HIS A 539 -23.94 -32.86 2.48
CA HIS A 539 -25.36 -32.54 2.31
C HIS A 539 -25.65 -32.28 0.82
N PRO A 540 -26.92 -32.39 0.37
CA PRO A 540 -27.33 -31.96 -0.96
C PRO A 540 -26.89 -30.52 -1.28
N GLY A 541 -26.37 -30.29 -2.49
CA GLY A 541 -25.96 -28.96 -2.95
C GLY A 541 -24.64 -28.43 -2.38
N MET A 542 -23.88 -29.24 -1.64
CA MET A 542 -22.72 -28.78 -0.88
C MET A 542 -21.57 -28.15 -1.69
N ALA A 543 -21.50 -28.40 -3.00
CA ALA A 543 -20.49 -27.83 -3.89
C ALA A 543 -20.97 -26.56 -4.64
N ALA A 544 -22.28 -26.25 -4.61
CA ALA A 544 -22.87 -25.31 -5.57
C ALA A 544 -22.30 -23.88 -5.48
N SER A 545 -22.08 -23.37 -4.26
CA SER A 545 -21.55 -22.01 -4.04
C SER A 545 -20.11 -21.87 -4.55
N TRP A 546 -19.26 -22.87 -4.29
CA TRP A 546 -17.88 -22.91 -4.74
C TRP A 546 -17.76 -23.14 -6.25
N TYR A 547 -18.59 -24.04 -6.79
CA TYR A 547 -18.65 -24.32 -8.23
C TYR A 547 -19.04 -23.08 -9.03
N ALA A 548 -20.00 -22.28 -8.55
CA ALA A 548 -20.41 -21.06 -9.23
C ALA A 548 -19.42 -19.89 -9.08
N SER A 549 -18.61 -19.87 -8.01
CA SER A 549 -17.77 -18.70 -7.66
C SER A 549 -16.28 -18.84 -7.98
N SER A 550 -15.82 -20.04 -8.34
CA SER A 550 -14.41 -20.28 -8.68
C SER A 550 -14.30 -21.18 -9.91
N PRO A 551 -13.83 -20.65 -11.07
CA PRO A 551 -13.57 -21.46 -12.26
C PRO A 551 -12.55 -22.57 -12.01
N VAL A 552 -11.58 -22.34 -11.12
CA VAL A 552 -10.56 -23.32 -10.76
C VAL A 552 -11.16 -24.46 -9.94
N TYR A 553 -12.01 -24.14 -8.96
CA TYR A 553 -12.75 -25.15 -8.22
C TYR A 553 -13.59 -26.01 -9.17
N ALA A 554 -14.37 -25.38 -10.07
CA ALA A 554 -15.22 -26.09 -11.01
C ALA A 554 -14.42 -27.07 -11.88
N ARG A 555 -13.30 -26.61 -12.46
CA ARG A 555 -12.41 -27.45 -13.26
C ARG A 555 -11.84 -28.63 -12.48
N LEU A 556 -11.35 -28.41 -11.25
CA LEU A 556 -10.77 -29.47 -10.43
C LEU A 556 -11.84 -30.47 -9.95
N PHE A 557 -13.06 -29.99 -9.71
CA PHE A 557 -14.20 -30.82 -9.35
C PHE A 557 -14.68 -31.67 -10.53
N ASP A 558 -14.67 -31.11 -11.75
CA ASP A 558 -14.95 -31.85 -12.99
C ASP A 558 -13.89 -32.94 -13.24
N GLU A 559 -12.60 -32.59 -13.09
CA GLU A 559 -11.48 -33.53 -13.29
C GLU A 559 -11.57 -34.73 -12.33
N ILE A 560 -11.82 -34.47 -11.05
CA ILE A 560 -11.94 -35.56 -10.06
C ILE A 560 -13.24 -36.35 -10.22
N ASP A 561 -14.32 -35.72 -10.69
CA ASP A 561 -15.57 -36.40 -11.05
C ASP A 561 -15.35 -37.41 -12.18
N GLU A 562 -14.58 -37.06 -13.21
CA GLU A 562 -14.25 -37.99 -14.31
C GLU A 562 -13.54 -39.25 -13.79
N HIS A 563 -12.59 -39.09 -12.86
CA HIS A 563 -11.92 -40.22 -12.22
C HIS A 563 -12.88 -41.06 -11.37
N LEU A 564 -13.76 -40.43 -10.60
CA LEU A 564 -14.73 -41.12 -9.75
C LEU A 564 -15.82 -41.84 -10.56
N ALA A 565 -16.30 -41.22 -11.64
CA ALA A 565 -17.40 -41.73 -12.45
C ALA A 565 -17.10 -43.09 -13.08
N VAL A 566 -15.84 -43.35 -13.43
CA VAL A 566 -15.38 -44.67 -13.94
C VAL A 566 -15.62 -45.79 -12.93
N HIS A 567 -15.51 -45.49 -11.63
CA HIS A 567 -15.66 -46.48 -10.57
C HIS A 567 -17.08 -46.55 -9.99
N LEU A 568 -17.83 -45.45 -10.04
CA LEU A 568 -19.18 -45.35 -9.48
C LEU A 568 -20.29 -45.61 -10.52
N GLY A 569 -19.98 -45.53 -11.81
CA GLY A 569 -20.95 -45.63 -12.90
C GLY A 569 -21.91 -44.45 -12.99
N ARG A 570 -21.66 -43.36 -12.26
CA ARG A 570 -22.42 -42.10 -12.27
C ARG A 570 -21.55 -40.92 -11.87
N SER A 571 -21.93 -39.71 -12.30
CA SER A 571 -21.28 -38.47 -11.87
C SER A 571 -21.65 -38.13 -10.42
N VAL A 572 -20.62 -37.87 -9.62
CA VAL A 572 -20.68 -37.30 -8.27
C VAL A 572 -21.02 -35.82 -8.37
N ARG A 573 -20.43 -35.10 -9.33
CA ARG A 573 -20.72 -33.69 -9.57
C ARG A 573 -22.21 -33.46 -9.78
N ASP A 574 -22.81 -34.18 -10.72
CA ASP A 574 -24.22 -34.02 -11.04
C ASP A 574 -25.08 -34.35 -9.80
N ALA A 575 -24.76 -35.45 -9.09
CA ALA A 575 -25.47 -35.82 -7.86
C ALA A 575 -25.40 -34.74 -6.77
N VAL A 576 -24.24 -34.12 -6.56
CA VAL A 576 -24.05 -33.07 -5.56
C VAL A 576 -24.74 -31.78 -5.99
N LEU A 577 -24.58 -31.35 -7.24
CA LEU A 577 -25.11 -30.07 -7.74
C LEU A 577 -26.64 -30.09 -7.93
N GLU A 578 -27.21 -31.23 -8.32
CA GLU A 578 -28.66 -31.42 -8.43
C GLU A 578 -29.34 -31.63 -7.06
N GLY A 579 -28.55 -31.81 -6.00
CA GLY A 579 -29.05 -32.00 -4.65
C GLY A 579 -29.66 -33.39 -4.40
N ASP A 580 -29.07 -34.44 -4.97
CA ASP A 580 -29.48 -35.83 -4.73
C ASP A 580 -29.35 -36.19 -3.23
N PRO A 581 -30.45 -36.54 -2.54
CA PRO A 581 -30.39 -37.02 -1.14
C PRO A 581 -29.54 -38.29 -0.98
N GLY A 582 -29.31 -39.03 -2.06
CA GLY A 582 -28.44 -40.21 -2.09
C GLY A 582 -26.99 -39.93 -1.70
N VAL A 583 -26.55 -38.67 -1.68
CA VAL A 583 -25.22 -38.27 -1.17
C VAL A 583 -25.01 -38.59 0.31
N ASP A 584 -26.06 -38.89 1.08
CA ASP A 584 -25.94 -39.37 2.47
C ASP A 584 -25.61 -40.87 2.57
N ARG A 585 -25.73 -41.62 1.48
CA ARG A 585 -25.35 -43.04 1.46
C ARG A 585 -23.84 -43.19 1.33
N THR A 586 -23.25 -44.05 2.15
CA THR A 586 -21.80 -44.17 2.30
C THR A 586 -21.04 -44.38 0.99
N GLY A 587 -21.57 -45.17 0.05
CA GLY A 587 -20.95 -45.39 -1.25
C GLY A 587 -20.80 -44.13 -2.10
N LEU A 588 -21.68 -43.14 -1.93
CA LEU A 588 -21.61 -41.84 -2.63
C LEU A 588 -21.02 -40.73 -1.75
N ALA A 589 -21.30 -40.76 -0.44
CA ALA A 589 -20.86 -39.74 0.53
C ALA A 589 -19.33 -39.59 0.56
N GLN A 590 -18.60 -40.70 0.59
CA GLN A 590 -17.13 -40.68 0.69
C GLN A 590 -16.49 -40.09 -0.58
N PRO A 591 -16.82 -40.56 -1.80
CA PRO A 591 -16.40 -39.92 -3.05
C PRO A 591 -16.77 -38.44 -3.14
N ALA A 592 -18.00 -38.08 -2.75
CA ALA A 592 -18.48 -36.71 -2.82
C ALA A 592 -17.69 -35.77 -1.90
N LEU A 593 -17.41 -36.19 -0.67
CA LEU A 593 -16.58 -35.41 0.25
C LEU A 593 -15.16 -35.25 -0.27
N PHE A 594 -14.53 -36.34 -0.73
CA PHE A 594 -13.19 -36.28 -1.31
C PHE A 594 -13.11 -35.32 -2.50
N ALA A 595 -14.07 -35.38 -3.43
CA ALA A 595 -14.12 -34.50 -4.58
C ALA A 595 -14.24 -33.02 -4.19
N VAL A 596 -15.15 -32.71 -3.25
CA VAL A 596 -15.34 -31.33 -2.74
C VAL A 596 -14.08 -30.83 -2.05
N GLU A 597 -13.51 -31.63 -1.15
CA GLU A 597 -12.34 -31.27 -0.37
C GLU A 597 -11.09 -31.07 -1.25
N TYR A 598 -10.88 -31.95 -2.23
CA TYR A 598 -9.80 -31.85 -3.21
C TYR A 598 -9.90 -30.56 -4.02
N ALA A 599 -11.09 -30.26 -4.56
CA ALA A 599 -11.32 -29.05 -5.35
C ALA A 599 -11.19 -27.76 -4.50
N MET A 600 -11.65 -27.76 -3.25
CA MET A 600 -11.45 -26.63 -2.32
C MET A 600 -9.98 -26.37 -2.02
N ALA A 601 -9.22 -27.42 -1.67
CA ALA A 601 -7.80 -27.31 -1.38
C ALA A 601 -7.01 -26.82 -2.61
N GLY A 602 -7.32 -27.35 -3.79
CA GLY A 602 -6.68 -26.92 -5.04
C GLY A 602 -7.00 -25.47 -5.43
N ALA A 603 -8.25 -25.02 -5.23
CA ALA A 603 -8.64 -23.63 -5.47
C ALA A 603 -7.94 -22.65 -4.52
N LEU A 604 -7.76 -23.02 -3.25
CA LEU A 604 -6.97 -22.23 -2.29
C LEU A 604 -5.48 -22.20 -2.66
N ALA A 605 -4.92 -23.34 -3.05
CA ALA A 605 -3.52 -23.43 -3.48
C ALA A 605 -3.24 -22.61 -4.74
N ASP A 606 -4.17 -22.58 -5.69
CA ASP A 606 -4.12 -21.72 -6.88
C ASP A 606 -4.20 -20.23 -6.54
N ALA A 607 -5.03 -19.87 -5.54
CA ALA A 607 -5.07 -18.53 -4.95
C ALA A 607 -3.85 -18.22 -4.06
N GLY A 608 -2.80 -19.04 -4.06
CA GLY A 608 -1.56 -18.82 -3.30
C GLY A 608 -1.60 -19.25 -1.83
N ILE A 609 -2.74 -19.76 -1.34
CA ILE A 609 -2.87 -20.29 0.02
C ILE A 609 -2.51 -21.78 0.00
N ARG A 610 -1.23 -22.09 0.16
CA ARG A 610 -0.72 -23.46 0.22
C ARG A 610 -0.63 -23.94 1.68
N PRO A 611 -0.94 -25.22 1.96
CA PRO A 611 -0.80 -25.75 3.32
C PRO A 611 0.68 -25.88 3.67
N ALA A 612 1.05 -25.48 4.88
CA ALA A 612 2.32 -25.78 5.51
C ALA A 612 2.29 -27.14 6.25
N ALA A 613 1.09 -27.66 6.52
CA ALA A 613 0.83 -28.96 7.12
C ALA A 613 -0.60 -29.41 6.81
N VAL A 614 -0.86 -30.70 6.86
CA VAL A 614 -2.21 -31.26 6.66
C VAL A 614 -2.60 -32.25 7.76
N ILE A 615 -3.89 -32.30 8.07
CA ILE A 615 -4.54 -33.28 8.94
C ILE A 615 -5.88 -33.66 8.31
N GLY A 616 -6.30 -34.91 8.40
CA GLY A 616 -7.61 -35.34 7.87
C GLY A 616 -8.34 -36.24 8.85
N HIS A 617 -9.65 -36.08 8.97
CA HIS A 617 -10.46 -36.96 9.84
C HIS A 617 -11.02 -38.12 9.02
N SER A 618 -10.53 -39.34 9.27
CA SER A 618 -11.02 -40.56 8.59
C SER A 618 -10.92 -40.44 7.05
N ILE A 619 -12.04 -40.22 6.36
CA ILE A 619 -12.09 -40.06 4.90
C ILE A 619 -11.32 -38.82 4.42
N GLY A 620 -11.26 -37.76 5.24
CA GLY A 620 -10.50 -36.55 4.91
C GLY A 620 -9.00 -36.77 4.77
N GLU A 621 -8.44 -37.88 5.31
CA GLU A 621 -7.02 -38.19 5.10
C GLU A 621 -6.68 -38.41 3.63
N PHE A 622 -7.60 -38.89 2.80
CA PHE A 622 -7.34 -39.08 1.36
C PHE A 622 -7.12 -37.74 0.65
N ALA A 623 -7.97 -36.74 0.93
CA ALA A 623 -7.78 -35.39 0.41
C ALA A 623 -6.53 -34.72 0.99
N ALA A 624 -6.23 -34.96 2.28
CA ALA A 624 -4.99 -34.50 2.92
C ALA A 624 -3.74 -35.10 2.24
N ALA A 625 -3.76 -36.39 1.93
CA ALA A 625 -2.67 -37.08 1.25
C ALA A 625 -2.43 -36.51 -0.16
N CYS A 626 -3.49 -36.24 -0.92
CA CYS A 626 -3.39 -35.58 -2.22
C CYS A 626 -2.83 -34.16 -2.08
N ALA A 627 -3.33 -33.37 -1.13
CA ALA A 627 -2.86 -32.01 -0.90
C ALA A 627 -1.39 -31.95 -0.46
N ALA A 628 -0.89 -32.99 0.20
CA ALA A 628 0.52 -33.15 0.53
C ALA A 628 1.35 -33.78 -0.60
N GLY A 629 0.74 -34.23 -1.70
CA GLY A 629 1.42 -34.93 -2.79
C GLY A 629 1.89 -36.35 -2.43
N ALA A 630 1.33 -36.95 -1.38
CA ALA A 630 1.66 -38.30 -0.94
C ALA A 630 0.89 -39.39 -1.73
N LEU A 631 -0.24 -39.01 -2.34
CA LEU A 631 -1.14 -39.88 -3.09
C LEU A 631 -1.61 -39.15 -4.36
N GLU A 632 -1.60 -39.85 -5.48
CA GLU A 632 -2.10 -39.31 -6.76
C GLU A 632 -3.63 -39.16 -6.73
N PRO A 633 -4.21 -38.06 -7.27
CA PRO A 633 -5.66 -37.81 -7.21
C PRO A 633 -6.51 -38.91 -7.83
N ALA A 634 -6.07 -39.48 -8.96
CA ALA A 634 -6.76 -40.58 -9.63
C ALA A 634 -6.76 -41.87 -8.79
N ASP A 635 -5.64 -42.16 -8.12
CA ASP A 635 -5.52 -43.29 -7.20
C ASP A 635 -6.40 -43.10 -5.96
N ALA A 636 -6.40 -41.89 -5.39
CA ALA A 636 -7.29 -41.54 -4.28
C ALA A 636 -8.77 -41.68 -4.67
N ALA A 637 -9.18 -41.21 -5.85
CA ALA A 637 -10.53 -41.36 -6.36
C ALA A 637 -10.95 -42.84 -6.45
N ARG A 638 -10.08 -43.69 -7.03
CA ARG A 638 -10.28 -45.14 -7.10
C ARG A 638 -10.46 -45.76 -5.72
N LEU A 639 -9.54 -45.48 -4.80
CA LEU A 639 -9.58 -46.01 -3.44
C LEU A 639 -10.83 -45.56 -2.68
N VAL A 640 -11.16 -44.27 -2.73
CA VAL A 640 -12.31 -43.73 -2.00
C VAL A 640 -13.64 -44.30 -2.52
N ALA A 641 -13.80 -44.42 -3.84
CA ALA A 641 -14.95 -45.10 -4.44
C ALA A 641 -15.04 -46.56 -3.98
N ARG A 642 -13.91 -47.27 -3.98
CA ARG A 642 -13.87 -48.67 -3.54
C ARG A 642 -14.16 -48.82 -2.05
N ARG A 643 -13.62 -47.95 -1.20
CA ARG A 643 -13.83 -47.92 0.26
C ARG A 643 -15.31 -47.72 0.56
N GLY A 644 -15.94 -46.72 -0.05
CA GLY A 644 -17.36 -46.43 0.11
C GLY A 644 -18.23 -47.64 -0.27
N ALA A 645 -17.98 -48.25 -1.44
CA ALA A 645 -18.73 -49.39 -1.92
C ALA A 645 -18.56 -50.65 -1.03
N LEU A 646 -17.33 -50.95 -0.60
CA LEU A 646 -17.06 -52.10 0.26
C LEU A 646 -17.70 -51.93 1.64
N MET A 647 -17.67 -50.72 2.20
CA MET A 647 -18.30 -50.43 3.49
C MET A 647 -19.83 -50.44 3.41
N GLU A 648 -20.42 -49.95 2.32
CA GLU A 648 -21.88 -49.98 2.12
C GLU A 648 -22.42 -51.40 1.91
N ALA A 649 -21.61 -52.31 1.37
CA ALA A 649 -22.00 -53.70 1.13
C ALA A 649 -21.90 -54.62 2.37
N LEU A 650 -21.42 -54.11 3.51
CA LEU A 650 -21.35 -54.88 4.74
C LEU A 650 -22.76 -55.13 5.33
N PRO A 651 -22.92 -56.13 6.21
CA PRO A 651 -24.20 -56.36 6.87
C PRO A 651 -24.62 -55.16 7.73
N ASP A 652 -25.92 -54.87 7.71
CA ASP A 652 -26.56 -53.97 8.68
C ASP A 652 -26.40 -54.52 10.12
N GLY A 653 -26.63 -53.67 11.13
CA GLY A 653 -26.59 -54.07 12.54
C GLY A 653 -25.42 -53.51 13.35
N GLY A 654 -24.56 -52.70 12.72
CA GLY A 654 -23.57 -51.87 13.39
C GLY A 654 -24.01 -50.41 13.51
N GLY A 655 -23.53 -49.69 14.51
CA GLY A 655 -23.77 -48.26 14.67
C GLY A 655 -22.57 -47.52 15.27
N MET A 656 -22.75 -46.23 15.55
CA MET A 656 -21.77 -45.42 16.26
C MET A 656 -22.43 -44.50 17.29
N LEU A 657 -21.74 -44.27 18.40
CA LEU A 657 -22.22 -43.49 19.55
C LEU A 657 -21.15 -42.46 19.96
N ALA A 658 -21.50 -41.17 19.95
CA ALA A 658 -20.66 -40.12 20.50
C ALA A 658 -20.85 -40.00 22.02
N VAL A 659 -19.77 -40.15 22.77
CA VAL A 659 -19.73 -40.22 24.23
C VAL A 659 -18.91 -39.04 24.79
N PRO A 660 -19.47 -38.19 25.67
CA PRO A 660 -18.78 -37.02 26.20
C PRO A 660 -17.87 -37.36 27.41
N LEU A 661 -17.06 -38.41 27.27
CA LEU A 661 -16.11 -38.90 28.28
C LEU A 661 -14.70 -39.08 27.69
N PRO A 662 -13.64 -39.04 28.53
CA PRO A 662 -12.29 -39.41 28.14
C PRO A 662 -12.20 -40.85 27.64
N GLU A 663 -11.23 -41.11 26.75
CA GLU A 663 -11.01 -42.44 26.15
C GLU A 663 -10.88 -43.54 27.21
N ALA A 664 -10.00 -43.37 28.19
CA ALA A 664 -9.76 -44.38 29.23
C ALA A 664 -11.02 -44.72 30.05
N GLU A 665 -11.91 -43.74 30.28
CA GLU A 665 -13.19 -43.99 30.95
C GLU A 665 -14.15 -44.78 30.06
N VAL A 666 -14.17 -44.48 28.75
CA VAL A 666 -15.00 -45.22 27.78
C VAL A 666 -14.50 -46.64 27.62
N GLU A 667 -13.19 -46.85 27.45
CA GLU A 667 -12.58 -48.19 27.32
C GLU A 667 -12.88 -49.08 28.51
N ALA A 668 -12.86 -48.53 29.74
CA ALA A 668 -13.22 -49.26 30.95
C ALA A 668 -14.70 -49.69 31.02
N LEU A 669 -15.56 -49.15 30.15
CA LEU A 669 -16.98 -49.50 30.03
C LEU A 669 -17.27 -50.48 28.91
N LEU A 670 -16.31 -50.77 28.04
CA LEU A 670 -16.51 -51.69 26.93
C LEU A 670 -16.38 -53.13 27.42
N THR A 671 -17.42 -53.93 27.20
CA THR A 671 -17.58 -55.31 27.67
C THR A 671 -16.93 -56.33 26.75
N ASP A 672 -16.95 -56.09 25.43
CA ASP A 672 -16.37 -56.97 24.43
C ASP A 672 -15.69 -56.17 23.29
N PRO A 673 -14.36 -56.01 23.32
CA PRO A 673 -13.59 -55.31 22.29
C PRO A 673 -13.72 -55.90 20.87
N ALA A 674 -14.19 -57.14 20.73
CA ALA A 674 -14.41 -57.76 19.43
C ALA A 674 -15.74 -57.30 18.77
N ARG A 675 -16.69 -56.83 19.57
CA ARG A 675 -18.03 -56.39 19.12
C ARG A 675 -18.23 -54.88 19.22
N VAL A 676 -17.51 -54.20 20.12
CA VAL A 676 -17.59 -52.75 20.31
C VAL A 676 -16.21 -52.17 20.67
N CYS A 677 -15.81 -51.08 20.02
CA CYS A 677 -14.51 -50.46 20.25
C CYS A 677 -14.57 -48.92 20.15
N VAL A 678 -13.51 -48.26 20.61
CA VAL A 678 -13.30 -46.84 20.32
C VAL A 678 -12.99 -46.71 18.82
N ALA A 679 -13.73 -45.83 18.15
CA ALA A 679 -13.63 -45.55 16.72
C ALA A 679 -12.96 -44.20 16.43
N ALA A 680 -13.11 -43.22 17.33
CA ALA A 680 -12.43 -41.94 17.22
C ALA A 680 -12.24 -41.28 18.59
N VAL A 681 -11.11 -40.60 18.77
CA VAL A 681 -10.84 -39.71 19.90
C VAL A 681 -10.71 -38.30 19.33
N ASN A 682 -11.78 -37.52 19.45
CA ASN A 682 -11.89 -36.16 18.88
C ASN A 682 -11.53 -35.07 19.89
N GLY A 683 -11.40 -35.42 21.17
CA GLY A 683 -10.85 -34.55 22.20
C GLY A 683 -10.92 -35.14 23.61
N PRO A 684 -10.45 -34.40 24.63
CA PRO A 684 -10.27 -34.90 26.01
C PRO A 684 -11.53 -35.50 26.63
N ARG A 685 -12.71 -35.04 26.19
CA ARG A 685 -14.02 -35.57 26.59
C ARG A 685 -14.93 -35.78 25.39
N SER A 686 -14.38 -36.20 24.25
CA SER A 686 -15.14 -36.44 23.02
C SER A 686 -14.63 -37.70 22.34
N THR A 687 -15.24 -38.82 22.71
CA THR A 687 -14.90 -40.14 22.19
C THR A 687 -16.07 -40.69 21.38
N VAL A 688 -15.80 -41.38 20.28
CA VAL A 688 -16.81 -42.07 19.47
C VAL A 688 -16.57 -43.56 19.59
N VAL A 689 -17.63 -44.31 19.89
CA VAL A 689 -17.63 -45.77 19.99
C VAL A 689 -18.36 -46.35 18.79
N ALA A 690 -17.86 -47.44 18.21
CA ALA A 690 -18.49 -48.15 17.10
C ALA A 690 -18.58 -49.64 17.43
N GLY A 691 -19.69 -50.27 17.04
CA GLY A 691 -19.92 -51.68 17.33
C GLY A 691 -21.33 -52.15 16.96
N GLU A 692 -21.67 -53.34 17.42
CA GLU A 692 -23.02 -53.90 17.28
C GLU A 692 -24.06 -53.07 18.03
N LEU A 693 -25.28 -52.94 17.47
CA LEU A 693 -26.31 -52.05 18.01
C LEU A 693 -26.78 -52.39 19.43
N ASP A 694 -26.77 -53.67 19.80
CA ASP A 694 -27.14 -54.16 21.13
C ASP A 694 -26.08 -53.79 22.19
N GLU A 695 -24.79 -53.94 21.87
CA GLU A 695 -23.69 -53.49 22.74
C GLU A 695 -23.69 -51.96 22.90
N LEU A 696 -23.96 -51.21 21.83
CA LEU A 696 -24.10 -49.74 21.91
C LEU A 696 -25.31 -49.33 22.75
N ALA A 697 -26.41 -50.09 22.70
CA ALA A 697 -27.58 -49.86 23.54
C ALA A 697 -27.26 -50.11 25.03
N LEU A 698 -26.51 -51.18 25.34
CA LEU A 698 -26.05 -51.50 26.69
C LEU A 698 -25.12 -50.41 27.23
N LEU A 699 -24.14 -49.98 26.44
CA LEU A 699 -23.24 -48.89 26.79
C LEU A 699 -24.02 -47.60 27.05
N ARG A 700 -24.99 -47.26 26.18
CA ARG A 700 -25.83 -46.07 26.34
C ARG A 700 -26.68 -46.12 27.61
N ALA A 701 -27.24 -47.29 27.97
CA ALA A 701 -27.97 -47.47 29.23
C ALA A 701 -27.04 -47.29 30.43
N THR A 702 -25.85 -47.90 30.40
CA THR A 702 -24.82 -47.77 31.44
C THR A 702 -24.38 -46.32 31.63
N LEU A 703 -24.22 -45.56 30.54
CA LEU A 703 -23.88 -44.15 30.57
C LEU A 703 -25.04 -43.32 31.14
N ALA A 704 -26.28 -43.62 30.76
CA ALA A 704 -27.47 -42.94 31.29
C ALA A 704 -27.60 -43.13 32.82
N ASP A 705 -27.34 -44.33 33.33
CA ASP A 705 -27.33 -44.62 34.78
C ASP A 705 -26.25 -43.83 35.53
N ARG A 706 -25.18 -43.44 34.83
CA ARG A 706 -24.10 -42.57 35.34
C ARG A 706 -24.36 -41.07 35.08
N GLY A 707 -25.53 -40.70 34.59
CA GLY A 707 -25.88 -39.31 34.27
C GLY A 707 -25.20 -38.74 33.02
N VAL A 708 -24.61 -39.60 32.17
CA VAL A 708 -23.89 -39.20 30.96
C VAL A 708 -24.78 -39.42 29.74
N THR A 709 -25.07 -38.34 29.00
CA THR A 709 -25.88 -38.42 27.77
C THR A 709 -25.00 -38.68 26.56
N ALA A 710 -25.05 -39.89 26.00
CA ALA A 710 -24.41 -40.25 24.75
C ALA A 710 -25.36 -40.09 23.55
N ARG A 711 -24.82 -39.66 22.39
CA ARG A 711 -25.61 -39.34 21.20
C ARG A 711 -25.34 -40.34 20.06
N PRO A 712 -26.35 -41.08 19.58
CA PRO A 712 -26.21 -41.91 18.38
C PRO A 712 -25.81 -41.05 17.17
N LEU A 713 -24.89 -41.53 16.35
CA LEU A 713 -24.53 -40.89 15.09
C LEU A 713 -25.42 -41.44 13.96
N THR A 714 -25.82 -40.57 13.04
CA THR A 714 -26.57 -40.96 11.85
C THR A 714 -25.62 -41.56 10.83
N VAL A 715 -25.32 -42.86 10.99
CA VAL A 715 -24.44 -43.64 10.11
C VAL A 715 -25.11 -44.97 9.78
N SER A 716 -24.75 -45.55 8.63
CA SER A 716 -25.25 -46.85 8.19
C SER A 716 -24.55 -48.02 8.90
N HIS A 717 -23.27 -47.86 9.25
CA HIS A 717 -22.42 -48.92 9.77
C HIS A 717 -21.49 -48.44 10.90
N ALA A 718 -20.88 -49.40 11.60
CA ALA A 718 -19.88 -49.19 12.64
C ALA A 718 -18.47 -48.98 12.06
N PHE A 719 -18.18 -47.80 11.50
CA PHE A 719 -16.85 -47.49 10.94
C PHE A 719 -15.74 -47.55 12.00
N HIS A 720 -14.50 -47.83 11.58
CA HIS A 720 -13.33 -47.95 12.47
C HIS A 720 -13.50 -48.98 13.58
N SER A 721 -14.11 -50.13 13.24
CA SER A 721 -14.39 -51.21 14.18
C SER A 721 -14.06 -52.59 13.58
N PRO A 722 -14.02 -53.65 14.41
CA PRO A 722 -13.87 -55.02 13.93
C PRO A 722 -14.91 -55.44 12.89
N LEU A 723 -16.11 -54.83 12.89
CA LEU A 723 -17.17 -55.11 11.91
C LEU A 723 -16.78 -54.68 10.48
N MET A 724 -15.77 -53.82 10.32
CA MET A 724 -15.23 -53.42 9.01
C MET A 724 -14.18 -54.40 8.47
N ARG A 725 -13.73 -55.39 9.26
CA ARG A 725 -12.67 -56.34 8.88
C ARG A 725 -12.91 -57.07 7.54
N PRO A 726 -14.15 -57.45 7.16
CA PRO A 726 -14.40 -58.08 5.86
C PRO A 726 -14.06 -57.18 4.67
N ALA A 727 -14.06 -55.85 4.83
CA ALA A 727 -13.70 -54.90 3.78
C ALA A 727 -12.18 -54.70 3.64
N VAL A 728 -11.38 -55.04 4.66
CA VAL A 728 -9.94 -54.70 4.72
C VAL A 728 -9.12 -55.38 3.63
N GLU A 729 -9.25 -56.70 3.47
CA GLU A 729 -8.45 -57.44 2.48
C GLU A 729 -8.87 -57.13 1.02
N PRO A 730 -10.17 -57.07 0.68
CA PRO A 730 -10.59 -56.58 -0.64
C PRO A 730 -10.08 -55.17 -0.95
N PHE A 731 -10.09 -54.28 0.03
CA PHE A 731 -9.59 -52.91 -0.13
C PHE A 731 -8.06 -52.88 -0.30
N ARG A 732 -7.31 -53.65 0.49
CA ARG A 732 -5.85 -53.73 0.40
C ARG A 732 -5.37 -54.18 -0.99
N ARG A 733 -6.11 -55.09 -1.63
CA ARG A 733 -5.81 -55.55 -3.00
C ARG A 733 -6.02 -54.46 -4.05
N GLU A 734 -7.02 -53.61 -3.85
CA GLU A 734 -7.26 -52.45 -4.72
C GLU A 734 -6.06 -51.50 -4.72
N GLY A 735 -5.44 -51.32 -3.55
CA GLY A 735 -4.27 -50.44 -3.38
C GLY A 735 -2.91 -51.07 -3.72
N ALA A 736 -2.86 -52.30 -4.23
CA ALA A 736 -1.59 -53.03 -4.36
C ALA A 736 -0.59 -52.39 -5.33
N ASP A 737 -1.07 -51.61 -6.29
CA ASP A 737 -0.29 -50.93 -7.33
C ASP A 737 -0.17 -49.41 -7.12
N LEU A 738 -0.52 -48.90 -5.93
CA LEU A 738 -0.49 -47.47 -5.62
C LEU A 738 0.91 -46.87 -5.82
N ALA A 739 0.96 -45.77 -6.55
CA ALA A 739 2.14 -44.91 -6.60
C ALA A 739 2.20 -44.08 -5.30
N VAL A 740 3.05 -44.51 -4.35
CA VAL A 740 3.19 -43.83 -3.06
C VAL A 740 4.39 -42.90 -3.09
N HIS A 741 4.14 -41.62 -2.81
CA HIS A 741 5.15 -40.57 -2.83
C HIS A 741 5.44 -40.07 -1.42
N ALA A 742 6.63 -39.51 -1.22
CA ALA A 742 6.95 -38.83 0.04
C ALA A 742 6.13 -37.52 0.11
N PRO A 743 5.45 -37.23 1.23
CA PRO A 743 4.72 -35.97 1.39
C PRO A 743 5.64 -34.75 1.23
N SER A 744 5.19 -33.76 0.49
CA SER A 744 5.87 -32.47 0.32
C SER A 744 5.71 -31.54 1.53
N VAL A 745 4.72 -31.81 2.38
CA VAL A 745 4.46 -31.11 3.65
C VAL A 745 4.13 -32.12 4.75
N PRO A 746 4.36 -31.79 6.03
CA PRO A 746 4.02 -32.66 7.16
C PRO A 746 2.55 -33.12 7.14
N VAL A 747 2.37 -34.43 7.27
CA VAL A 747 1.05 -35.08 7.40
C VAL A 747 0.88 -35.54 8.85
N PHE A 748 -0.08 -34.95 9.55
CA PHE A 748 -0.48 -35.36 10.90
C PHE A 748 -1.49 -36.49 10.79
N SER A 749 -1.00 -37.73 10.84
CA SER A 749 -1.80 -38.94 10.66
C SER A 749 -2.70 -39.16 11.87
N THR A 750 -4.00 -39.30 11.62
CA THR A 750 -4.97 -39.68 12.64
C THR A 750 -5.00 -41.20 12.88
N VAL A 751 -4.34 -42.00 12.04
CA VAL A 751 -4.08 -43.42 12.33
C VAL A 751 -3.01 -43.58 13.41
N TYR A 752 -1.95 -42.76 13.35
CA TYR A 752 -0.86 -42.80 14.33
C TYR A 752 -1.05 -41.85 15.51
N GLY A 753 -1.91 -40.83 15.36
CA GLY A 753 -2.09 -39.77 16.37
C GLY A 753 -0.91 -38.81 16.44
N ARG A 754 -0.10 -38.75 15.39
CA ARG A 754 1.11 -37.92 15.31
C ARG A 754 1.51 -37.61 13.88
N VAL A 755 2.47 -36.71 13.71
CA VAL A 755 3.13 -36.48 12.43
C VAL A 755 3.77 -37.78 11.92
N MET A 756 3.65 -38.02 10.62
CA MET A 756 4.32 -39.13 9.95
C MET A 756 5.84 -38.90 9.92
N GLY A 757 6.61 -39.94 10.25
CA GLY A 757 8.08 -39.88 10.33
C GLY A 757 8.80 -40.72 9.27
N GLY A 758 10.02 -40.31 8.90
CA GLY A 758 11.05 -41.11 8.21
C GLY A 758 10.60 -42.09 7.12
N GLU A 759 10.39 -43.35 7.51
CA GLU A 759 10.05 -44.48 6.61
C GLU A 759 8.55 -44.75 6.49
N GLU A 760 7.69 -44.07 7.24
CA GLU A 760 6.24 -44.25 7.17
C GLU A 760 5.70 -43.75 5.82
N ARG A 761 4.77 -44.52 5.23
CA ARG A 761 4.20 -44.24 3.90
C ARG A 761 2.69 -44.44 3.96
N MET A 762 1.95 -43.62 3.21
CA MET A 762 0.49 -43.79 3.04
C MET A 762 0.20 -44.82 1.93
N ASP A 763 0.71 -46.03 2.13
CA ASP A 763 0.59 -47.15 1.18
C ASP A 763 -0.69 -47.98 1.38
N ALA A 764 -0.84 -49.06 0.62
CA ALA A 764 -1.98 -49.97 0.74
C ALA A 764 -2.19 -50.50 2.17
N ALA A 765 -1.10 -50.74 2.91
CA ALA A 765 -1.16 -51.25 4.27
C ALA A 765 -1.62 -50.17 5.26
N TYR A 766 -1.20 -48.92 5.06
CA TYR A 766 -1.69 -47.77 5.80
C TYR A 766 -3.20 -47.60 5.62
N TRP A 767 -3.68 -47.52 4.38
CA TRP A 767 -5.10 -47.30 4.11
C TRP A 767 -5.99 -48.48 4.53
N ALA A 768 -5.51 -49.72 4.38
CA ALA A 768 -6.20 -50.90 4.88
C ALA A 768 -6.30 -50.91 6.41
N ARG A 769 -5.23 -50.48 7.11
CA ARG A 769 -5.25 -50.29 8.57
C ARG A 769 -6.26 -49.22 8.97
N GLN A 770 -6.30 -48.10 8.25
CA GLN A 770 -7.18 -46.97 8.52
C GLN A 770 -8.67 -47.35 8.55
N ILE A 771 -9.10 -48.43 7.86
CA ILE A 771 -10.50 -48.90 7.88
C ILE A 771 -10.96 -49.35 9.28
N THR A 772 -10.03 -49.86 10.11
CA THR A 772 -10.34 -50.48 11.41
C THR A 772 -9.65 -49.81 12.59
N ALA A 773 -8.62 -49.00 12.36
CA ALA A 773 -7.91 -48.29 13.41
C ALA A 773 -8.72 -47.09 13.93
N PRO A 774 -8.65 -46.78 15.24
CA PRO A 774 -9.32 -45.60 15.78
C PRO A 774 -8.71 -44.31 15.21
N VAL A 775 -9.56 -43.32 14.94
CA VAL A 775 -9.14 -41.98 14.50
C VAL A 775 -8.65 -41.18 15.70
N ARG A 776 -7.32 -41.09 15.88
CA ARG A 776 -6.60 -40.33 16.91
C ARG A 776 -6.51 -38.83 16.59
N PHE A 777 -7.65 -38.20 16.29
CA PHE A 777 -7.69 -36.79 15.86
C PHE A 777 -7.17 -35.82 16.93
N ALA A 778 -7.54 -36.04 18.19
CA ALA A 778 -7.12 -35.18 19.30
C ALA A 778 -5.60 -35.13 19.46
N ASP A 779 -4.94 -36.29 19.38
CA ASP A 779 -3.49 -36.40 19.55
C ASP A 779 -2.76 -35.74 18.38
N ALA A 780 -3.18 -36.06 17.14
CA ALA A 780 -2.61 -35.48 15.93
C ALA A 780 -2.79 -33.95 15.88
N ALA A 781 -3.96 -33.44 16.29
CA ALA A 781 -4.22 -32.00 16.36
C ALA A 781 -3.42 -31.31 17.46
N ALA A 782 -3.19 -31.94 18.62
CA ALA A 782 -2.35 -31.39 19.68
C ALA A 782 -0.90 -31.21 19.22
N GLU A 783 -0.35 -32.18 18.47
CA GLU A 783 0.96 -32.04 17.86
C GLU A 783 0.97 -30.97 16.76
N LEU A 784 -0.08 -30.88 15.94
CA LEU A 784 -0.23 -29.82 14.94
C LEU A 784 -0.19 -28.43 15.57
N PHE A 785 -0.90 -28.19 16.68
CA PHE A 785 -0.83 -26.91 17.41
C PHE A 785 0.59 -26.58 17.89
N SER A 786 1.41 -27.58 18.14
CA SER A 786 2.80 -27.42 18.60
C SER A 786 3.81 -27.26 17.45
N SER A 787 3.36 -27.32 16.19
CA SER A 787 4.24 -27.31 15.00
C SER A 787 4.60 -25.92 14.47
N GLY A 788 4.11 -24.85 15.11
CA GLY A 788 4.34 -23.46 14.70
C GLY A 788 3.32 -22.92 13.69
N VAL A 789 2.27 -23.68 13.35
CA VAL A 789 1.15 -23.19 12.54
C VAL A 789 0.42 -22.07 13.27
N THR A 790 0.01 -21.05 12.53
CA THR A 790 -0.70 -19.89 13.10
C THR A 790 -2.19 -19.90 12.75
N HIS A 791 -2.55 -20.59 11.67
CA HIS A 791 -3.92 -20.73 11.18
C HIS A 791 -4.19 -22.18 10.77
N ILE A 792 -5.38 -22.67 11.06
CA ILE A 792 -5.90 -23.94 10.56
C ILE A 792 -7.17 -23.65 9.77
N VAL A 793 -7.19 -24.02 8.50
CA VAL A 793 -8.36 -23.89 7.62
C VAL A 793 -8.99 -25.26 7.46
N GLU A 794 -10.22 -25.40 7.92
CA GLU A 794 -11.02 -26.58 7.68
C GLU A 794 -11.47 -26.62 6.21
N ILE A 795 -11.06 -27.67 5.51
CA ILE A 795 -11.40 -27.96 4.13
C ILE A 795 -12.55 -28.96 4.14
N GLY A 796 -13.73 -28.49 3.76
CA GLY A 796 -14.95 -29.28 3.80
C GLY A 796 -16.21 -28.46 3.53
N PRO A 797 -17.32 -29.12 3.20
CA PRO A 797 -18.60 -28.46 2.89
C PRO A 797 -19.30 -27.82 4.10
N ARG A 798 -18.90 -28.18 5.32
CA ARG A 798 -19.45 -27.66 6.57
C ARG A 798 -18.38 -27.67 7.67
N ALA A 799 -18.44 -26.69 8.57
CA ALA A 799 -17.56 -26.60 9.73
C ALA A 799 -17.90 -27.64 10.82
N VAL A 800 -17.24 -28.78 10.78
CA VAL A 800 -17.31 -29.88 11.76
C VAL A 800 -16.06 -29.91 12.65
N LEU A 801 -14.88 -29.78 12.06
CA LEU A 801 -13.57 -29.82 12.73
C LEU A 801 -13.24 -28.50 13.43
N THR A 802 -13.68 -27.34 12.92
CA THR A 802 -13.38 -26.03 13.50
C THR A 802 -13.82 -25.95 14.97
N PRO A 803 -15.07 -26.34 15.35
CA PRO A 803 -15.45 -26.43 16.76
C PRO A 803 -14.68 -27.49 17.57
N MET A 804 -14.21 -28.57 16.94
CA MET A 804 -13.40 -29.60 17.61
C MET A 804 -11.99 -29.07 17.92
N LEU A 805 -11.32 -28.48 16.93
CA LEU A 805 -10.02 -27.83 17.05
C LEU A 805 -10.05 -26.69 18.07
N ALA A 806 -11.11 -25.88 18.09
CA ALA A 806 -11.26 -24.82 19.09
C ALA A 806 -11.26 -25.34 20.54
N ARG A 807 -11.73 -26.56 20.79
CA ARG A 807 -11.71 -27.20 22.13
C ARG A 807 -10.37 -27.84 22.46
N LEU A 808 -9.56 -28.15 21.44
CA LEU A 808 -8.22 -28.74 21.57
C LEU A 808 -7.12 -27.69 21.66
N ARG A 809 -7.44 -26.44 21.33
CA ARG A 809 -6.52 -25.33 21.33
C ARG A 809 -5.82 -25.22 22.70
N PRO A 810 -4.49 -25.18 22.76
CA PRO A 810 -3.75 -24.98 24.01
C PRO A 810 -4.19 -23.69 24.71
N THR A 811 -4.27 -23.74 26.04
CA THR A 811 -4.47 -22.54 26.87
C THR A 811 -3.19 -21.74 27.06
N ASP A 812 -2.03 -22.42 26.97
CA ASP A 812 -0.71 -21.84 27.10
C ASP A 812 -0.06 -21.78 25.70
N GLY A 813 0.44 -20.60 25.30
CA GLY A 813 1.11 -20.38 24.01
C GLY A 813 0.39 -19.39 23.09
N ASP A 814 0.93 -19.21 21.88
CA ASP A 814 0.38 -18.27 20.92
C ASP A 814 -0.98 -18.71 20.37
N PRO A 815 -1.95 -17.78 20.23
CA PRO A 815 -3.25 -18.11 19.68
C PRO A 815 -3.17 -18.58 18.21
N VAL A 816 -3.58 -19.84 17.97
CA VAL A 816 -3.81 -20.40 16.62
C VAL A 816 -5.26 -20.19 16.17
N SER A 817 -5.48 -19.50 15.06
CA SER A 817 -6.83 -19.21 14.53
C SER A 817 -7.39 -20.38 13.73
N CYS A 818 -8.63 -20.79 13.99
CA CYS A 818 -9.31 -21.83 13.22
C CYS A 818 -10.40 -21.21 12.34
N LEU A 819 -10.33 -21.44 11.03
CA LEU A 819 -11.25 -20.94 10.01
C LEU A 819 -11.89 -22.11 9.26
N ALA A 820 -13.02 -21.88 8.60
CA ALA A 820 -13.66 -22.88 7.76
C ALA A 820 -13.81 -22.37 6.32
N ALA A 821 -13.45 -23.20 5.34
CA ALA A 821 -13.69 -22.91 3.93
C ALA A 821 -15.19 -22.78 3.62
N HIS A 822 -16.03 -23.53 4.33
CA HIS A 822 -17.48 -23.38 4.25
C HIS A 822 -18.13 -23.61 5.63
N PRO A 823 -18.67 -22.56 6.30
CA PRO A 823 -19.24 -22.71 7.64
C PRO A 823 -20.66 -23.34 7.65
N GLY A 824 -21.07 -23.96 6.54
CA GLY A 824 -22.38 -24.63 6.39
C GLY A 824 -23.54 -23.65 6.18
N ASP A 825 -24.65 -23.86 6.86
CA ASP A 825 -25.89 -23.08 6.70
C ASP A 825 -25.73 -21.58 7.05
N ARG A 826 -24.66 -21.24 7.77
CA ARG A 826 -24.27 -19.85 8.09
C ARG A 826 -23.28 -19.26 7.09
N ALA A 827 -23.03 -19.94 5.97
CA ALA A 827 -22.07 -19.48 4.97
C ALA A 827 -22.47 -18.12 4.40
N PRO A 828 -21.50 -17.20 4.28
CA PRO A 828 -21.72 -16.02 3.45
C PRO A 828 -21.99 -16.51 2.02
N ARG A 829 -22.67 -15.68 1.22
CA ARG A 829 -22.99 -16.02 -0.19
C ARG A 829 -21.75 -16.37 -1.02
N HIS A 830 -20.58 -15.84 -0.64
CA HIS A 830 -19.30 -16.03 -1.34
C HIS A 830 -18.21 -16.52 -0.36
N PRO A 831 -18.23 -17.81 0.03
CA PRO A 831 -17.39 -18.36 1.10
C PRO A 831 -15.88 -18.28 0.80
N LEU A 832 -15.46 -18.59 -0.43
CA LEU A 832 -14.05 -18.45 -0.85
C LEU A 832 -13.55 -17.01 -0.68
N HIS A 833 -14.32 -16.03 -1.16
CA HIS A 833 -13.95 -14.61 -1.10
C HIS A 833 -13.82 -14.14 0.35
N HIS A 834 -14.73 -14.57 1.22
CA HIS A 834 -14.67 -14.27 2.64
C HIS A 834 -13.43 -14.87 3.31
N LEU A 835 -13.14 -16.16 3.05
CA LEU A 835 -11.96 -16.84 3.59
C LEU A 835 -10.65 -16.17 3.14
N LEU A 836 -10.52 -15.83 1.86
CA LEU A 836 -9.34 -15.12 1.35
C LEU A 836 -9.19 -13.73 1.97
N GLY A 837 -10.30 -13.02 2.19
CA GLY A 837 -10.28 -11.75 2.92
C GLY A 837 -9.81 -11.89 4.37
N GLN A 838 -10.27 -12.94 5.08
CA GLN A 838 -9.82 -13.22 6.45
C GLN A 838 -8.33 -13.55 6.51
N LEU A 839 -7.84 -14.41 5.60
CA LEU A 839 -6.43 -14.76 5.52
C LEU A 839 -5.55 -13.57 5.14
N TRP A 840 -5.99 -12.72 4.20
CA TRP A 840 -5.27 -11.50 3.86
C TRP A 840 -5.19 -10.51 5.03
N SER A 841 -6.29 -10.35 5.76
CA SER A 841 -6.33 -9.53 6.98
C SER A 841 -5.38 -10.06 8.06
N ALA A 842 -5.13 -11.38 8.07
CA ALA A 842 -4.15 -12.04 8.94
C ALA A 842 -2.70 -12.01 8.41
N GLY A 843 -2.44 -11.36 7.27
CA GLY A 843 -1.11 -11.19 6.69
C GLY A 843 -0.77 -12.15 5.54
N ALA A 844 -1.70 -12.97 5.05
CA ALA A 844 -1.49 -13.75 3.84
C ALA A 844 -1.47 -12.84 2.60
N ASP A 845 -0.84 -13.31 1.51
CA ASP A 845 -0.79 -12.60 0.23
C ASP A 845 -1.40 -13.48 -0.88
N PRO A 846 -2.74 -13.52 -1.02
CA PRO A 846 -3.39 -14.29 -2.07
C PRO A 846 -3.02 -13.83 -3.48
N THR A 847 -3.05 -14.75 -4.43
CA THR A 847 -2.99 -14.46 -5.87
C THR A 847 -4.38 -14.07 -6.36
N TRP A 848 -4.67 -12.78 -6.35
CA TRP A 848 -6.02 -12.26 -6.62
C TRP A 848 -6.52 -12.49 -8.04
N ASP A 849 -5.63 -12.57 -9.03
CA ASP A 849 -5.97 -12.74 -10.43
C ASP A 849 -6.88 -13.95 -10.69
N SER A 850 -6.76 -15.04 -9.93
CA SER A 850 -7.60 -16.23 -10.10
C SER A 850 -9.06 -16.03 -9.69
N LEU A 851 -9.38 -14.99 -8.91
CA LEU A 851 -10.75 -14.63 -8.54
C LEU A 851 -11.48 -13.83 -9.63
N TYR A 852 -10.74 -13.22 -10.57
CA TYR A 852 -11.30 -12.28 -11.52
C TYR A 852 -11.09 -12.75 -12.96
N PRO A 853 -12.16 -12.72 -13.80
CA PRO A 853 -12.01 -12.92 -15.24
C PRO A 853 -11.01 -11.93 -15.83
N GLU A 854 -10.22 -12.35 -16.81
CA GLU A 854 -9.21 -11.50 -17.46
C GLU A 854 -9.78 -10.19 -18.04
N ALA A 855 -11.05 -10.23 -18.47
CA ALA A 855 -11.79 -9.06 -18.96
C ALA A 855 -12.03 -8.00 -17.87
N ASP A 856 -12.10 -8.39 -16.61
CA ASP A 856 -12.32 -7.51 -15.45
C ASP A 856 -11.03 -7.12 -14.72
N ARG A 857 -9.87 -7.66 -15.14
CA ARG A 857 -8.54 -7.25 -14.67
C ARG A 857 -8.11 -5.92 -15.31
N VAL A 858 -8.89 -4.87 -15.03
CA VAL A 858 -8.71 -3.53 -15.56
C VAL A 858 -8.48 -2.56 -14.40
N PRO A 859 -7.31 -1.90 -14.33
CA PRO A 859 -6.99 -0.97 -13.25
C PRO A 859 -7.97 0.21 -13.22
N ARG A 860 -8.39 0.60 -12.03
CA ARG A 860 -9.24 1.78 -11.76
C ARG A 860 -8.56 2.73 -10.80
N ARG A 861 -8.92 4.01 -10.86
CA ARG A 861 -8.47 4.96 -9.84
C ARG A 861 -9.20 4.68 -8.54
N LEU A 862 -8.47 4.64 -7.44
CA LEU A 862 -9.01 4.55 -6.09
C LEU A 862 -8.60 5.80 -5.31
N PRO A 863 -9.40 6.23 -4.32
CA PRO A 863 -8.99 7.28 -3.40
C PRO A 863 -7.61 6.97 -2.82
N PRO A 864 -6.68 7.94 -2.80
CA PRO A 864 -5.33 7.70 -2.32
C PRO A 864 -5.28 7.58 -0.79
N TYR A 865 -4.15 7.10 -0.26
CA TYR A 865 -3.90 6.96 1.18
C TYR A 865 -4.09 8.28 1.95
N ILE A 866 -4.73 8.19 3.12
CA ILE A 866 -4.81 9.27 4.11
C ILE A 866 -3.71 9.05 5.14
N PHE A 867 -2.74 9.97 5.15
CA PHE A 867 -1.62 9.98 6.07
C PHE A 867 -1.99 10.45 7.46
N ASP A 868 -1.15 10.06 8.43
CA ASP A 868 -1.16 10.64 9.74
C ASP A 868 -0.67 12.07 9.75
N ASP A 869 -1.49 12.96 10.28
CA ASP A 869 -1.18 14.36 10.43
C ASP A 869 -0.89 14.74 11.89
N SER A 870 -0.75 13.80 12.82
CA SER A 870 -0.49 14.16 14.22
C SER A 870 0.89 14.78 14.44
N PHE A 871 1.89 14.40 13.65
CA PHE A 871 3.20 15.02 13.72
C PHE A 871 3.21 16.34 12.94
N ARG A 872 3.56 17.42 13.66
CA ARG A 872 3.66 18.78 13.13
C ARG A 872 5.05 19.33 13.44
N ALA A 873 5.76 19.82 12.43
CA ALA A 873 7.06 20.45 12.61
C ALA A 873 7.22 21.70 11.75
N TRP A 874 7.42 22.82 12.42
CA TRP A 874 7.60 24.12 11.79
C TRP A 874 8.59 24.98 12.58
N ARG A 875 9.25 25.91 11.88
CA ARG A 875 10.04 26.99 12.47
C ARG A 875 9.52 28.29 11.89
N SER A 876 8.99 29.16 12.75
CA SER A 876 8.55 30.48 12.34
C SER A 876 9.74 31.42 12.18
N ALA A 877 9.62 32.37 11.25
CA ALA A 877 10.61 33.43 11.11
C ALA A 877 10.51 34.40 12.31
N THR A 878 11.30 34.19 13.35
CA THR A 878 11.70 35.32 14.21
C THR A 878 12.73 36.13 13.45
N ALA A 879 12.60 37.46 13.45
CA ALA A 879 13.62 38.28 12.81
C ALA A 879 14.97 37.96 13.47
N PRO A 880 16.03 37.67 12.70
CA PRO A 880 17.33 37.51 13.29
C PRO A 880 17.66 38.81 14.04
N GLU A 881 17.86 38.72 15.36
CA GLU A 881 18.65 39.74 16.03
C GLU A 881 20.02 39.67 15.38
N LEU A 882 20.30 40.64 14.49
CA LEU A 882 21.62 40.80 13.93
C LEU A 882 22.58 40.83 15.12
N PRO A 883 23.54 39.90 15.25
CA PRO A 883 24.54 40.02 16.29
C PRO A 883 25.19 41.39 16.09
N ALA A 884 25.14 42.21 17.14
CA ALA A 884 25.81 43.51 17.13
C ALA A 884 27.24 43.29 16.60
N PRO A 885 27.74 44.12 15.68
CA PRO A 885 29.08 43.94 15.13
C PRO A 885 30.07 43.92 16.30
N ARG A 886 30.58 42.73 16.60
CA ARG A 886 31.64 42.57 17.59
C ARG A 886 32.91 43.12 16.96
N LEU A 887 33.21 44.38 17.25
CA LEU A 887 34.58 44.87 17.13
C LEU A 887 35.47 43.95 17.99
N PRO A 888 36.65 43.53 17.51
CA PRO A 888 37.52 42.67 18.27
C PRO A 888 38.02 43.44 19.49
N ALA A 889 37.47 43.11 20.67
CA ALA A 889 38.05 43.51 21.94
C ALA A 889 39.23 42.56 22.22
N MET A 890 40.43 43.12 22.31
CA MET A 890 41.59 42.44 22.85
C MET A 890 41.44 42.25 24.37
N ASP A 891 41.81 41.03 24.77
CA ASP A 891 42.25 40.53 26.08
C ASP A 891 41.29 39.91 27.11
N ALA A 892 41.66 38.64 27.37
CA ALA A 892 41.92 37.97 28.65
C ALA A 892 40.76 37.42 29.51
N ALA A 893 40.70 36.07 29.46
CA ALA A 893 40.42 35.13 30.56
C ALA A 893 39.02 35.11 31.22
N ALA A 894 38.30 34.01 30.94
CA ALA A 894 37.87 32.99 31.91
C ALA A 894 36.56 32.33 31.42
N ALA A 895 36.67 31.15 30.79
CA ALA A 895 35.52 30.32 30.45
C ALA A 895 35.11 29.50 31.69
N GLY A 896 34.00 29.86 32.32
CA GLY A 896 33.23 28.95 33.16
C GLY A 896 32.40 28.01 32.28
N PRO A 897 32.13 26.76 32.70
CA PRO A 897 31.34 25.83 31.91
C PRO A 897 29.87 26.29 31.84
N PRO A 898 29.20 26.18 30.68
CA PRO A 898 27.79 26.51 30.57
C PRO A 898 26.94 25.49 31.32
N THR A 899 26.06 26.03 32.14
CA THR A 899 25.02 25.35 32.92
C THR A 899 24.11 24.51 32.03
N ALA A 900 23.96 23.25 32.38
CA ALA A 900 22.91 22.37 31.93
C ALA A 900 21.56 22.83 32.48
N GLU A 901 20.54 22.97 31.64
CA GLU A 901 19.14 22.81 32.06
C GLU A 901 18.21 22.64 30.84
N LEU A 902 17.79 21.40 30.62
CA LEU A 902 16.40 21.00 30.33
C LEU A 902 16.30 19.53 30.74
N ALA A 903 16.32 19.31 32.06
CA ALA A 903 15.97 18.03 32.66
C ALA A 903 14.45 17.92 32.65
N GLN A 904 13.89 17.18 31.68
CA GLN A 904 12.58 16.58 31.85
C GLN A 904 12.78 15.22 32.52
N THR A 905 12.48 15.17 33.81
CA THR A 905 12.47 13.96 34.63
C THR A 905 11.36 13.02 34.16
N CYS A 906 11.73 11.80 33.78
CA CYS A 906 10.79 10.69 33.58
C CYS A 906 10.49 10.04 34.95
N PRO A 907 9.25 9.63 35.26
CA PRO A 907 8.94 8.95 36.51
C PRO A 907 9.43 7.49 36.50
N PRO A 908 9.77 6.91 37.66
CA PRO A 908 10.12 5.48 37.74
C PRO A 908 8.85 4.63 37.62
N THR A 909 8.93 3.50 36.93
CA THR A 909 7.92 2.42 37.02
C THR A 909 8.48 1.20 37.76
N PRO A 910 7.63 0.41 38.43
CA PRO A 910 8.02 -0.38 39.60
C PRO A 910 8.55 -1.79 39.29
N ASP A 911 9.41 -2.23 40.22
CA ASP A 911 9.84 -3.59 40.58
C ASP A 911 10.81 -4.37 39.67
N GLY A 912 12.12 -4.16 39.90
CA GLY A 912 12.91 -5.07 40.76
C GLY A 912 13.67 -6.27 40.15
N GLY A 913 14.95 -6.06 39.79
CA GLY A 913 16.00 -7.12 39.80
C GLY A 913 17.03 -7.09 38.65
N SER A 914 18.17 -6.39 38.84
CA SER A 914 19.29 -6.18 37.88
C SER A 914 19.68 -7.37 36.96
N PRO A 915 19.50 -7.19 35.63
CA PRO A 915 20.58 -6.87 34.67
C PRO A 915 20.38 -5.52 33.95
N HIS A 916 19.68 -4.58 34.59
CA HIS A 916 18.93 -3.50 33.93
C HIS A 916 19.71 -2.29 33.37
N GLY A 917 21.04 -2.16 33.53
CA GLY A 917 21.75 -0.94 33.11
C GLY A 917 21.82 -0.71 31.60
N VAL A 918 22.18 -1.74 30.83
CA VAL A 918 22.49 -1.59 29.39
C VAL A 918 21.23 -1.41 28.55
N SER A 919 20.19 -2.19 28.84
CA SER A 919 18.92 -2.10 28.11
C SER A 919 18.24 -0.75 28.33
N GLU A 920 18.31 -0.19 29.54
CA GLU A 920 17.75 1.13 29.85
C GLU A 920 18.53 2.25 29.16
N VAL A 921 19.86 2.21 29.22
CA VAL A 921 20.74 3.15 28.50
C VAL A 921 20.49 3.08 27.00
N THR A 922 20.41 1.87 26.44
CA THR A 922 20.15 1.65 25.01
C THR A 922 18.81 2.23 24.59
N HIS A 923 17.73 1.91 25.32
CA HIS A 923 16.40 2.42 25.06
C HIS A 923 16.36 3.95 25.10
N ARG A 924 16.93 4.55 26.16
CA ARG A 924 17.03 6.02 26.32
C ARG A 924 17.80 6.67 25.17
N LEU A 925 18.95 6.11 24.79
CA LEU A 925 19.79 6.66 23.73
C LEU A 925 19.13 6.55 22.35
N VAL A 926 18.46 5.43 22.07
CA VAL A 926 17.65 5.26 20.85
C VAL A 926 16.53 6.29 20.80
N CYS A 927 15.77 6.47 21.89
CA CYS A 927 14.72 7.48 21.95
C CYS A 927 15.29 8.89 21.73
N ARG A 928 16.41 9.23 22.38
CA ARG A 928 17.06 10.54 22.26
C ARG A 928 17.61 10.81 20.86
N VAL A 929 18.25 9.83 20.23
CA VAL A 929 18.84 9.99 18.88
C VAL A 929 17.75 10.12 17.82
N GLY A 930 16.70 9.28 17.89
CA GLY A 930 15.57 9.33 16.95
C GLY A 930 14.53 10.42 17.25
N GLY A 931 14.50 10.95 18.47
CA GLY A 931 13.44 11.88 18.93
C GLY A 931 12.10 11.18 19.15
N HIS A 932 12.13 9.90 19.52
CA HIS A 932 10.93 9.09 19.76
C HIS A 932 10.44 9.24 21.20
N ASP A 933 9.13 9.13 21.40
CA ASP A 933 8.54 8.99 22.73
C ASP A 933 8.99 7.64 23.34
N PRO A 934 9.55 7.61 24.56
CA PRO A 934 9.96 6.37 25.23
C PRO A 934 8.86 5.30 25.29
N SER A 935 7.61 5.70 25.43
CA SER A 935 6.45 4.81 25.47
C SER A 935 6.14 4.15 24.12
N ALA A 936 6.65 4.70 23.00
CA ALA A 936 6.45 4.17 21.65
C ALA A 936 7.55 3.17 21.22
N VAL A 937 8.72 3.20 21.87
CA VAL A 937 9.85 2.33 21.51
C VAL A 937 9.78 1.02 22.31
N ARG A 938 9.78 -0.11 21.61
CA ARG A 938 9.78 -1.46 22.18
C ARG A 938 11.09 -2.17 21.90
N THR A 939 11.38 -3.23 22.65
CA THR A 939 12.58 -4.06 22.43
C THR A 939 12.60 -4.69 21.04
N HIS A 940 11.45 -5.05 20.49
CA HIS A 940 11.34 -5.60 19.13
C HIS A 940 11.19 -4.53 18.03
N SER A 941 11.27 -3.23 18.36
CA SER A 941 11.24 -2.17 17.35
C SER A 941 12.49 -2.26 16.48
N ARG A 942 12.32 -2.31 15.16
CA ARG A 942 13.45 -2.31 14.22
C ARG A 942 14.04 -0.91 14.07
N LEU A 943 15.36 -0.77 14.19
CA LEU A 943 15.96 0.56 14.19
C LEU A 943 15.81 1.26 12.85
N ALA A 944 16.07 0.58 11.73
CA ALA A 944 15.91 1.16 10.40
C ALA A 944 14.44 1.32 10.01
N GLU A 945 13.66 0.25 9.97
CA GLU A 945 12.34 0.27 9.33
C GLU A 945 11.20 0.79 10.21
N ASP A 946 11.33 0.71 11.53
CA ASP A 946 10.29 1.17 12.45
C ASP A 946 10.65 2.52 13.07
N LEU A 947 11.92 2.72 13.41
CA LEU A 947 12.41 3.93 14.06
C LEU A 947 13.13 4.91 13.13
N GLY A 948 13.38 4.51 11.88
CA GLY A 948 13.95 5.38 10.85
C GLY A 948 15.39 5.77 11.09
N PHE A 949 16.21 4.88 11.65
CA PHE A 949 17.64 5.12 11.86
C PHE A 949 18.43 4.98 10.56
N ASP A 950 19.02 6.08 10.11
CA ASP A 950 19.96 6.11 9.00
C ASP A 950 21.43 5.97 9.47
N SER A 951 22.36 5.95 8.51
CA SER A 951 23.80 5.88 8.80
C SER A 951 24.32 7.02 9.70
N ILE A 952 23.73 8.22 9.59
CA ILE A 952 24.11 9.39 10.39
C ILE A 952 23.68 9.18 11.84
N GLN A 953 22.46 8.69 12.06
CA GLN A 953 21.93 8.39 13.38
C GLN A 953 22.62 7.21 14.02
N VAL A 954 23.02 6.20 13.23
CA VAL A 954 23.86 5.10 13.72
C VAL A 954 25.21 5.63 14.22
N MET A 955 25.80 6.61 13.54
CA MET A 955 27.04 7.25 14.02
C MET A 955 26.87 8.14 15.24
N GLU A 956 25.77 8.89 15.32
CA GLU A 956 25.42 9.63 16.53
C GLU A 956 25.17 8.68 17.70
N LEU A 957 24.44 7.58 17.47
CA LEU A 957 24.14 6.56 18.47
C LEU A 957 25.40 5.89 18.98
N LYS A 958 26.29 5.44 18.08
CA LYS A 958 27.61 4.90 18.42
C LYS A 958 28.37 5.85 19.35
N THR A 959 28.52 7.10 18.92
CA THR A 959 29.30 8.10 19.67
C THR A 959 28.71 8.34 21.06
N ARG A 960 27.38 8.37 21.18
CA ARG A 960 26.70 8.53 22.47
C ARG A 960 26.83 7.30 23.35
N ILE A 961 26.77 6.09 22.78
CA ILE A 961 27.01 4.85 23.53
C ILE A 961 28.44 4.84 24.07
N GLU A 962 29.45 5.13 23.24
CA GLU A 962 30.85 5.17 23.66
C GLU A 962 31.09 6.21 24.77
N ASN A 963 30.36 7.33 24.75
CA ASN A 963 30.46 8.37 25.78
C ASN A 963 29.74 7.99 27.09
N GLU A 964 28.57 7.37 27.03
CA GLU A 964 27.79 7.01 28.24
C GLU A 964 28.21 5.65 28.84
N LEU A 965 28.86 4.79 28.04
CA LEU A 965 29.38 3.48 28.44
C LEU A 965 30.84 3.33 27.98
N PRO A 966 31.79 4.09 28.57
CA PRO A 966 33.20 4.08 28.16
C PRO A 966 33.88 2.71 28.34
N GLU A 967 33.32 1.86 29.22
CA GLU A 967 33.74 0.48 29.48
C GLU A 967 33.75 -0.40 28.20
N LEU A 968 32.91 -0.07 27.21
CA LEU A 968 32.77 -0.81 25.95
C LEU A 968 33.95 -0.62 24.99
N GLY A 969 34.80 0.38 25.22
CA GLY A 969 35.81 0.82 24.25
C GLY A 969 35.18 1.29 22.95
N SER A 970 35.95 1.28 21.86
CA SER A 970 35.40 1.66 20.56
C SER A 970 34.55 0.54 19.96
N LEU A 971 33.37 0.92 19.46
CA LEU A 971 32.44 0.03 18.79
C LEU A 971 32.73 -0.01 17.28
N PRO A 972 33.15 -1.13 16.68
CA PRO A 972 33.30 -1.22 15.23
C PRO A 972 31.96 -0.97 14.55
N VAL A 973 31.94 -0.09 13.54
CA VAL A 973 30.70 0.28 12.84
C VAL A 973 30.07 -0.92 12.15
N GLU A 974 30.90 -1.82 11.61
CA GLU A 974 30.48 -3.06 10.96
C GLU A 974 29.74 -4.01 11.92
N GLU A 975 30.29 -4.21 13.12
CA GLU A 975 29.65 -5.05 14.16
C GLU A 975 28.36 -4.41 14.69
N LEU A 976 28.36 -3.08 14.82
CA LEU A 976 27.16 -2.34 15.23
C LEU A 976 26.06 -2.49 14.17
N LEU A 977 26.36 -2.24 12.90
CA LEU A 977 25.40 -2.41 11.79
C LEU A 977 24.86 -3.84 11.69
N ALA A 978 25.71 -4.84 11.90
CA ALA A 978 25.29 -6.25 11.91
C ALA A 978 24.34 -6.59 13.08
N SER A 979 24.36 -5.81 14.17
CA SER A 979 23.58 -6.06 15.39
C SER A 979 22.40 -5.08 15.56
N LEU A 980 22.17 -4.20 14.58
CA LEU A 980 21.20 -3.10 14.64
C LEU A 980 19.80 -3.45 14.12
N GLU A 981 19.43 -4.73 14.11
CA GLU A 981 18.11 -5.16 13.67
C GLU A 981 17.01 -4.61 14.58
N THR A 982 17.05 -4.90 15.89
CA THR A 982 16.10 -4.37 16.88
C THR A 982 16.77 -3.69 18.07
N VAL A 983 16.00 -2.88 18.82
CA VAL A 983 16.47 -2.27 20.08
C VAL A 983 16.94 -3.34 21.09
N GLY A 984 16.30 -4.50 21.09
CA GLY A 984 16.64 -5.66 21.90
C GLY A 984 17.94 -6.33 21.46
N ASP A 985 18.18 -6.44 20.15
CA ASP A 985 19.44 -6.99 19.61
C ASP A 985 20.62 -6.08 19.93
N LEU A 986 20.43 -4.77 19.76
CA LEU A 986 21.43 -3.79 20.19
C LEU A 986 21.69 -3.88 21.70
N SER A 987 20.64 -3.96 22.52
CA SER A 987 20.80 -4.10 23.98
C SER A 987 21.54 -5.38 24.35
N ARG A 988 21.29 -6.48 23.65
CA ARG A 988 21.97 -7.77 23.85
C ARG A 988 23.43 -7.68 23.44
N TYR A 989 23.74 -7.16 22.26
CA TYR A 989 25.10 -6.96 21.76
C TYR A 989 25.95 -6.13 22.73
N LEU A 990 25.40 -5.00 23.22
CA LEU A 990 26.09 -4.16 24.19
C LEU A 990 26.27 -4.88 25.54
N GLY A 991 25.27 -5.65 25.96
CA GLY A 991 25.34 -6.47 27.17
C GLY A 991 26.42 -7.55 27.09
N GLU A 992 26.53 -8.25 25.97
CA GLU A 992 27.55 -9.28 25.73
C GLU A 992 28.96 -8.70 25.74
N ARG A 993 29.18 -7.53 25.11
CA ARG A 993 30.48 -6.85 25.15
C ARG A 993 30.89 -6.38 26.54
N LEU A 994 29.94 -6.00 27.39
CA LEU A 994 30.23 -5.63 28.79
C LEU A 994 30.59 -6.83 29.67
N LEU A 995 30.25 -8.05 29.25
CA LEU A 995 30.59 -9.28 29.98
C LEU A 995 31.99 -9.83 29.60
N VAL A 996 32.62 -9.32 28.54
CA VAL A 996 33.98 -9.71 28.14
C VAL A 996 35.00 -8.85 28.90
N PRO A 997 35.88 -9.42 29.76
CA PRO A 997 36.92 -8.63 30.42
C PRO A 997 37.89 -8.06 29.38
N ALA A 998 38.25 -6.78 29.52
CA ALA A 998 39.24 -6.11 28.69
C ALA A 998 40.62 -6.79 28.78
N ALA A 999 40.87 -7.78 27.93
CA ALA A 999 42.18 -8.40 27.76
C ALA A 999 42.93 -7.72 26.58
N ALA A 1000 43.79 -6.78 26.95
CA ALA A 1000 45.02 -6.36 26.26
C ALA A 1000 45.03 -6.29 24.71
N SER A 1001 44.70 -5.13 24.15
CA SER A 1001 45.18 -4.71 22.83
C SER A 1001 46.45 -3.85 22.97
N ALA A 1002 47.62 -4.50 22.98
CA ALA A 1002 48.87 -3.84 22.60
C ALA A 1002 49.05 -4.03 21.09
N PRO A 1003 49.33 -2.98 20.31
CA PRO A 1003 49.50 -3.11 18.87
C PRO A 1003 50.84 -3.79 18.56
N THR A 1004 50.79 -4.99 18.00
CA THR A 1004 51.94 -5.60 17.32
C THR A 1004 52.14 -4.87 15.99
N ALA A 1005 53.32 -4.27 15.83
CA ALA A 1005 53.73 -3.58 14.61
C ALA A 1005 53.68 -4.52 13.38
N PRO A 1006 53.19 -4.07 12.22
CA PRO A 1006 53.18 -4.88 11.01
C PRO A 1006 54.61 -5.01 10.46
N THR A 1007 55.04 -6.26 10.29
CA THR A 1007 56.23 -6.61 9.52
C THR A 1007 55.95 -6.36 8.04
N VAL A 1008 56.77 -5.49 7.42
CA VAL A 1008 56.75 -5.18 5.99
C VAL A 1008 57.33 -6.36 5.20
N PRO A 1009 56.61 -6.96 4.23
CA PRO A 1009 57.23 -7.82 3.23
C PRO A 1009 57.81 -6.97 2.10
N THR A 1010 59.13 -7.05 1.93
CA THR A 1010 59.88 -6.47 0.82
C THR A 1010 59.45 -7.04 -0.53
N ALA A 1011 59.16 -6.17 -1.50
CA ALA A 1011 58.91 -6.51 -2.89
C ALA A 1011 60.20 -6.99 -3.61
N PRO A 1012 60.13 -7.92 -4.59
CA PRO A 1012 61.28 -8.25 -5.42
C PRO A 1012 61.40 -7.28 -6.60
N GLU A 1013 62.57 -6.67 -6.74
CA GLU A 1013 62.99 -5.91 -7.91
C GLU A 1013 63.18 -6.83 -9.13
N GLY A 1014 62.52 -6.49 -10.24
CA GLY A 1014 62.85 -6.98 -11.58
C GLY A 1014 63.56 -5.89 -12.39
N PRO A 1015 64.53 -6.24 -13.27
CA PRO A 1015 65.50 -5.29 -13.79
C PRO A 1015 64.97 -4.46 -14.97
N ARG A 1016 65.52 -3.25 -15.08
CA ARG A 1016 65.31 -2.26 -16.13
C ARG A 1016 65.78 -2.76 -17.51
N THR A 1017 64.92 -2.59 -18.52
CA THR A 1017 65.22 -1.99 -19.83
C THR A 1017 63.98 -1.28 -20.33
#